data_AF-A0A949T941-F1
#
_entry.id   AF-A0A949T941-F1
#
_cell.length_a   1.000
_cell.length_b   1.000
_cell.length_c   1.000
_cell.angle_alpha   90.00
_cell.angle_beta   90.00
_cell.angle_gamma   90.00
#
_symmetry.space_group_name_H-M   'P 1'
#
loop_
_entity.id
_entity.type
_entity.pdbx_description
1 polymer ?
#
loop_
_entity_poly.entity_id
_entity_poly.type
_entity_poly.pdbx_seq_one_letter_code
_entity_poly.pdbx_strand_id
1 'polypeptide(L)'
;MRSAEELRQKIAGLLCGVKRFEFLCDRFNVIKEKPLIYWWDEDFLKRYAETPKMGDETDVRQGMATANNPRFLRQHWEIQLNELLIYSTNNTFFGLPRNKWVPYIKGAAGKVWFEPLSDVLLWEPNGLTVKLMERDGKQASRPQNERYYFQPGVAFSMIGATFTARIHRFRSVFGNKGSSIFPNKRENSLCLLNSTTSGYVLGSLNPGIGFEVGDIKRLPLFPIESAEEIFTKLEKSFSEHEAARETSVEFKQPGASAWNYTQKWAQTAVDREPNTPLPDYQPVYEQPPATNFISYAIGIALGRFSANGQGILTQTQKNSSTPSSPSSPSTPSPHSLLFLSTYSKSDSLEHPQTQIIRDTWQKYGAEIAPGKTLRDWLRLSFFKDVHLKMYENHPIYFPLSSQKKNFVAFISIHRWEDDTLQTLLADYLVPELSRIEGEINDLLAARNQSDKKSQSTVEERYNKVLQLQTELKTFIELVQKCAEAGTPAANPKDTPREADARFKMNLDDGVMVNSAALWSLLEPQWNKPKKWWSELCNAKGKKDYDWSHLAARYFPQRVDAKCQEDPSLAVAHGCFWKYHPQKAYEWELRLQDEIALDFTINEIDSDKLREEFEIENPELVLELKEKEDKRRERKRKKEDLDNDFSLDIKLGENY
;
A
#
# COMPACT_ATOMS: atom_id res chain seq x y z
N MET A 1 -11.37 15.59 36.86
CA MET A 1 -12.13 16.66 37.54
C MET A 1 -11.15 17.78 37.87
N ARG A 2 -11.44 19.02 37.47
CA ARG A 2 -10.59 20.19 37.81
C ARG A 2 -10.82 20.59 39.28
N SER A 3 -9.80 21.06 39.97
CA SER A 3 -9.90 21.40 41.40
C SER A 3 -10.72 22.69 41.61
N ALA A 4 -11.38 22.82 42.77
CA ALA A 4 -12.15 24.02 43.13
C ALA A 4 -11.28 25.28 43.29
N GLU A 5 -9.96 25.11 43.37
CA GLU A 5 -8.98 26.17 43.50
C GLU A 5 -8.61 26.76 42.13
N GLU A 6 -8.39 25.91 41.12
CA GLU A 6 -8.19 26.35 39.72
C GLU A 6 -9.40 27.14 39.18
N LEU A 7 -10.61 26.74 39.56
CA LEU A 7 -11.83 27.43 39.15
C LEU A 7 -11.91 28.82 39.78
N ARG A 8 -11.57 28.95 41.08
CA ARG A 8 -11.55 30.23 41.79
C ARG A 8 -10.48 31.17 41.26
N GLN A 9 -9.28 30.67 40.93
CA GLN A 9 -8.24 31.47 40.27
C GLN A 9 -8.67 31.97 38.90
N LYS A 10 -9.36 31.16 38.10
CA LYS A 10 -9.87 31.59 36.79
C LYS A 10 -11.00 32.61 36.90
N ILE A 11 -11.91 32.44 37.86
CA ILE A 11 -12.99 33.41 38.11
C ILE A 11 -12.41 34.74 38.62
N ALA A 12 -11.47 34.71 39.56
CA ALA A 12 -10.77 35.90 40.02
C ALA A 12 -9.97 36.58 38.89
N GLY A 13 -9.30 35.79 38.03
CA GLY A 13 -8.62 36.31 36.85
C GLY A 13 -9.56 37.00 35.87
N LEU A 14 -10.74 36.41 35.61
CA LEU A 14 -11.78 37.01 34.75
C LEU A 14 -12.31 38.33 35.33
N LEU A 15 -12.63 38.35 36.63
CA LEU A 15 -13.17 39.53 37.32
C LEU A 15 -12.13 40.66 37.47
N CYS A 16 -10.86 40.32 37.62
CA CYS A 16 -9.75 41.28 37.71
C CYS A 16 -9.17 41.68 36.33
N GLY A 17 -9.74 41.20 35.22
CA GLY A 17 -9.27 41.52 33.87
C GLY A 17 -7.90 40.92 33.51
N VAL A 18 -7.42 39.90 34.23
CA VAL A 18 -6.18 39.19 33.92
C VAL A 18 -6.42 38.34 32.66
N LYS A 19 -5.59 38.52 31.63
CA LYS A 19 -5.80 38.01 30.25
C LYS A 19 -6.96 38.66 29.49
N ARG A 20 -7.30 39.91 29.82
CA ARG A 20 -8.12 40.77 28.95
C ARG A 20 -7.28 41.21 27.74
N PHE A 21 -7.79 40.98 26.54
CA PHE A 21 -7.20 41.47 25.29
C PHE A 21 -8.12 42.54 24.72
N GLU A 22 -7.59 43.73 24.47
CA GLU A 22 -8.29 44.80 23.76
C GLU A 22 -7.67 44.92 22.36
N PHE A 23 -8.50 44.92 21.34
CA PHE A 23 -8.07 45.04 19.95
C PHE A 23 -9.16 45.74 19.13
N LEU A 24 -8.74 46.40 18.05
CA LEU A 24 -9.65 47.00 17.09
C LEU A 24 -10.14 45.93 16.11
N CYS A 25 -11.46 45.67 16.07
CA CYS A 25 -12.05 44.66 15.19
C CYS A 25 -11.72 44.89 13.71
N ASP A 26 -11.53 46.15 13.29
CA ASP A 26 -11.20 46.50 11.91
C ASP A 26 -9.85 45.93 11.44
N ARG A 27 -8.94 45.59 12.37
CA ARG A 27 -7.64 44.99 12.06
C ARG A 27 -7.78 43.60 11.44
N PHE A 28 -8.89 42.89 11.65
CA PHE A 28 -9.13 41.57 11.04
C PHE A 28 -9.73 41.62 9.64
N ASN A 29 -10.05 42.82 9.12
CA ASN A 29 -10.57 42.98 7.76
C ASN A 29 -9.56 42.50 6.69
N VAL A 30 -8.27 42.45 7.02
CA VAL A 30 -7.20 41.96 6.13
C VAL A 30 -7.19 40.43 5.99
N ILE A 31 -7.87 39.71 6.88
CA ILE A 31 -7.93 38.25 6.88
C ILE A 31 -9.27 37.83 6.27
N LYS A 32 -9.23 37.11 5.14
CA LYS A 32 -10.43 36.55 4.50
C LYS A 32 -11.25 35.74 5.52
N GLU A 33 -12.57 35.87 5.49
CA GLU A 33 -13.53 35.28 6.46
C GLU A 33 -13.45 35.84 7.89
N LYS A 34 -12.57 36.82 8.16
CA LYS A 34 -12.48 37.60 9.40
C LYS A 34 -12.47 36.74 10.69
N PRO A 35 -11.59 35.73 10.82
CA PRO A 35 -11.44 35.00 12.08
C PRO A 35 -10.95 35.92 13.20
N LEU A 36 -11.37 35.64 14.44
CA LEU A 36 -10.97 36.43 15.61
C LEU A 36 -9.58 36.00 16.11
N ILE A 37 -8.51 36.56 15.54
CA ILE A 37 -7.11 36.21 15.84
C ILE A 37 -6.44 37.31 16.67
N TYR A 38 -6.79 37.41 17.94
CA TYR A 38 -6.35 38.52 18.81
C TYR A 38 -4.88 38.49 19.23
N TRP A 39 -4.15 37.41 18.95
CA TRP A 39 -2.76 37.21 19.36
C TRP A 39 -1.73 37.50 18.27
N TRP A 40 -2.14 37.88 17.07
CA TRP A 40 -1.23 38.42 16.05
C TRP A 40 -0.95 39.88 16.35
N ASP A 41 0.32 40.26 16.40
CA ASP A 41 0.74 41.65 16.56
C ASP A 41 0.58 42.46 15.26
N GLU A 42 0.72 43.79 15.35
CA GLU A 42 0.55 44.69 14.21
C GLU A 42 1.58 44.44 13.10
N ASP A 43 2.82 44.12 13.47
CA ASP A 43 3.90 43.86 12.52
C ASP A 43 3.67 42.56 11.73
N PHE A 44 3.19 41.50 12.38
CA PHE A 44 2.80 40.26 11.74
C PHE A 44 1.60 40.46 10.83
N LEU A 45 0.56 41.18 11.28
CA LEU A 45 -0.61 41.49 10.47
C LEU A 45 -0.24 42.28 9.21
N LYS A 46 0.65 43.27 9.34
CA LYS A 46 1.16 44.05 8.20
C LYS A 46 1.89 43.15 7.21
N ARG A 47 2.86 42.34 7.68
CA ARG A 47 3.58 41.37 6.84
C ARG A 47 2.64 40.39 6.16
N TYR A 48 1.68 39.83 6.89
CA TYR A 48 0.68 38.93 6.35
C TYR A 48 -0.13 39.61 5.25
N ALA A 49 -0.60 40.85 5.46
CA ALA A 49 -1.39 41.60 4.49
C ALA A 49 -0.60 41.92 3.21
N GLU A 50 0.66 42.32 3.33
CA GLU A 50 1.53 42.72 2.22
C GLU A 50 2.06 41.52 1.40
N THR A 51 2.08 40.32 1.97
CA THR A 51 2.61 39.11 1.30
C THR A 51 1.52 38.42 0.47
N PRO A 52 1.78 38.03 -0.80
CA PRO A 52 0.86 37.19 -1.58
C PRO A 52 0.49 35.90 -0.86
N LYS A 53 -0.71 35.39 -1.09
CA LYS A 53 -1.17 34.13 -0.51
C LYS A 53 -0.96 32.98 -1.48
N MET A 54 -0.88 31.77 -0.94
CA MET A 54 -0.67 30.56 -1.74
C MET A 54 -1.74 30.36 -2.82
N GLY A 55 -3.00 30.72 -2.52
CA GLY A 55 -4.08 30.64 -3.50
C GLY A 55 -3.99 31.65 -4.64
N ASP A 56 -3.10 32.65 -4.55
CA ASP A 56 -2.86 33.64 -5.59
C ASP A 56 -1.84 33.15 -6.63
N GLU A 57 -0.88 32.31 -6.21
CA GLU A 57 0.19 31.79 -7.09
C GLU A 57 0.03 30.33 -7.53
N THR A 58 -0.64 29.49 -6.74
CA THR A 58 -0.78 28.06 -7.03
C THR A 58 -2.19 27.56 -6.79
N ASP A 59 -2.56 26.58 -7.61
CA ASP A 59 -3.73 25.76 -7.36
C ASP A 59 -3.54 24.89 -6.12
N VAL A 60 -4.52 24.93 -5.22
CA VAL A 60 -4.66 24.02 -4.08
C VAL A 60 -5.91 23.18 -4.33
N ARG A 61 -5.74 21.86 -4.44
CA ARG A 61 -6.80 20.96 -4.91
C ARG A 61 -6.93 19.71 -4.03
N GLN A 62 -8.17 19.27 -3.88
CA GLN A 62 -8.50 17.99 -3.28
C GLN A 62 -8.56 16.89 -4.34
N GLY A 63 -7.97 15.74 -4.04
CA GLY A 63 -7.96 14.58 -4.92
C GLY A 63 -9.25 13.75 -4.86
N MET A 64 -9.19 12.52 -5.37
CA MET A 64 -10.37 11.65 -5.43
C MET A 64 -10.78 11.04 -4.08
N ALA A 65 -12.05 10.67 -3.99
CA ALA A 65 -12.49 9.69 -3.00
C ALA A 65 -12.83 8.36 -3.71
N THR A 66 -12.12 7.28 -3.37
CA THR A 66 -12.34 5.94 -3.96
C THR A 66 -13.63 5.28 -3.48
N ALA A 67 -14.16 5.71 -2.34
CA ALA A 67 -15.33 5.17 -1.63
C ALA A 67 -15.25 3.69 -1.19
N ASN A 68 -14.25 2.93 -1.65
CA ASN A 68 -13.93 1.56 -1.23
C ASN A 68 -12.42 1.28 -1.35
N ASN A 69 -11.65 1.60 -0.30
CA ASN A 69 -10.20 1.40 -0.30
C ASN A 69 -9.78 -0.08 -0.48
N PRO A 70 -10.36 -1.08 0.24
CA PRO A 70 -9.98 -2.48 0.05
C PRO A 70 -10.16 -2.98 -1.38
N ARG A 71 -11.07 -2.39 -2.16
CA ARG A 71 -11.26 -2.76 -3.57
C ARG A 71 -10.20 -2.16 -4.49
N PHE A 72 -9.93 -0.86 -4.34
CA PHE A 72 -9.16 -0.11 -5.34
C PHE A 72 -7.71 0.18 -4.95
N LEU A 73 -7.34 0.03 -3.67
CA LEU A 73 -5.99 0.34 -3.18
C LEU A 73 -5.24 -0.91 -2.75
N ARG A 74 -3.95 -0.95 -3.07
CA ARG A 74 -2.99 -1.95 -2.57
C ARG A 74 -1.77 -1.24 -1.99
N GLN A 75 -1.03 -1.91 -1.12
CA GLN A 75 0.38 -1.58 -0.94
C GLN A 75 1.15 -2.07 -2.18
N HIS A 76 2.18 -1.32 -2.60
CA HIS A 76 2.91 -1.66 -3.84
C HIS A 76 3.51 -3.06 -3.85
N TRP A 77 3.84 -3.61 -2.67
CA TRP A 77 4.39 -4.96 -2.54
C TRP A 77 3.33 -6.06 -2.61
N GLU A 78 2.04 -5.74 -2.70
CA GLU A 78 1.00 -6.76 -2.87
C GLU A 78 0.84 -7.16 -4.34
N ILE A 79 1.26 -6.30 -5.28
CA ILE A 79 1.03 -6.46 -6.72
C ILE A 79 2.29 -6.93 -7.46
N GLN A 80 2.16 -7.27 -8.73
CA GLN A 80 3.32 -7.47 -9.58
C GLN A 80 3.92 -6.11 -9.96
N LEU A 81 5.24 -5.97 -9.79
CA LEU A 81 5.91 -4.68 -9.97
C LEU A 81 5.90 -4.19 -11.43
N ASN A 82 5.83 -5.08 -12.41
CA ASN A 82 5.73 -4.74 -13.84
C ASN A 82 4.37 -4.14 -14.23
N GLU A 83 3.34 -4.35 -13.41
CA GLU A 83 2.01 -3.77 -13.62
C GLU A 83 1.88 -2.36 -13.00
N LEU A 84 2.89 -1.90 -12.24
CA LEU A 84 2.91 -0.61 -11.58
C LEU A 84 3.61 0.45 -12.44
N LEU A 85 2.97 1.61 -12.60
CA LEU A 85 3.64 2.80 -13.12
C LEU A 85 4.67 3.32 -12.11
N ILE A 86 5.96 3.26 -12.47
CA ILE A 86 7.05 3.88 -11.70
C ILE A 86 7.71 4.93 -12.59
N TYR A 87 7.18 6.15 -12.52
CA TYR A 87 7.67 7.28 -13.31
C TYR A 87 7.93 8.49 -12.42
N SER A 88 9.19 8.96 -12.37
CA SER A 88 9.59 10.10 -11.54
C SER A 88 8.92 11.40 -11.99
N THR A 89 8.64 12.29 -11.03
CA THR A 89 8.16 13.64 -11.33
C THR A 89 9.20 14.53 -12.03
N ASN A 90 10.49 14.18 -11.95
CA ASN A 90 11.57 14.91 -12.61
C ASN A 90 11.63 14.66 -14.13
N ASN A 91 10.92 13.64 -14.63
CA ASN A 91 10.84 13.34 -16.06
C ASN A 91 9.52 13.86 -16.64
N THR A 92 9.54 14.36 -17.89
CA THR A 92 8.33 14.76 -18.61
C THR A 92 7.45 13.53 -18.87
N PHE A 93 6.16 13.62 -18.54
CA PHE A 93 5.20 12.53 -18.71
C PHE A 93 4.24 12.88 -19.85
N PHE A 94 4.18 12.03 -20.87
CA PHE A 94 3.34 12.25 -22.06
C PHE A 94 2.25 11.17 -22.12
N GLY A 95 0.99 11.60 -22.26
CA GLY A 95 -0.16 10.70 -22.39
C GLY A 95 -0.64 10.11 -21.06
N LEU A 96 -1.55 9.14 -21.17
CA LEU A 96 -2.09 8.39 -20.02
C LEU A 96 -1.27 7.14 -19.75
N PRO A 97 -1.16 6.71 -18.48
CA PRO A 97 -0.51 5.45 -18.16
C PRO A 97 -1.33 4.28 -18.68
N ARG A 98 -0.65 3.30 -19.26
CA ARG A 98 -1.25 2.00 -19.66
C ARG A 98 -1.14 0.94 -18.57
N ASN A 99 -0.44 1.26 -17.48
CA ASN A 99 -0.24 0.36 -16.36
C ASN A 99 -1.54 0.16 -15.58
N LYS A 100 -1.77 -1.08 -15.14
CA LYS A 100 -2.89 -1.46 -14.28
C LYS A 100 -2.94 -0.70 -12.98
N TRP A 101 -1.79 -0.57 -12.34
CA TRP A 101 -1.64 0.10 -11.06
C TRP A 101 -0.86 1.39 -11.23
N VAL A 102 -1.31 2.45 -10.57
CA VAL A 102 -0.62 3.75 -10.55
C VAL A 102 -0.35 4.20 -9.11
N PRO A 103 0.71 4.99 -8.85
CA PRO A 103 0.96 5.55 -7.53
C PRO A 103 -0.23 6.37 -7.03
N TYR A 104 -0.59 6.19 -5.76
CA TYR A 104 -1.70 6.88 -5.13
C TYR A 104 -1.27 7.62 -3.86
N ILE A 105 -1.41 8.94 -3.88
CA ILE A 105 -1.08 9.78 -2.74
C ILE A 105 -2.27 9.83 -1.79
N LYS A 106 -2.13 9.13 -0.67
CA LYS A 106 -3.09 9.15 0.43
C LYS A 106 -2.63 10.13 1.51
N GLY A 107 -3.49 10.38 2.50
CA GLY A 107 -3.02 11.02 3.73
C GLY A 107 -2.05 10.11 4.45
N ALA A 108 -0.89 10.62 4.84
CA ALA A 108 0.08 9.84 5.59
C ALA A 108 0.47 10.53 6.89
N ALA A 109 -0.20 10.07 7.94
CA ALA A 109 0.10 10.46 9.30
C ALA A 109 1.60 10.25 9.59
N GLY A 110 2.26 11.30 10.10
CA GLY A 110 3.64 11.26 10.53
C GLY A 110 4.70 11.27 9.42
N LYS A 111 4.33 11.35 8.13
CA LYS A 111 5.30 11.53 7.04
C LYS A 111 5.47 13.02 6.71
N VAL A 112 6.69 13.42 6.35
CA VAL A 112 7.08 14.80 6.03
C VAL A 112 8.17 14.83 4.96
N TRP A 113 8.31 15.97 4.28
CA TRP A 113 9.27 16.27 3.20
C TRP A 113 9.03 15.52 1.90
N PHE A 114 8.98 14.18 1.91
CA PHE A 114 8.86 13.36 0.71
C PHE A 114 7.67 12.40 0.78
N GLU A 115 7.01 12.20 -0.36
CA GLU A 115 6.00 11.16 -0.55
C GLU A 115 6.69 9.85 -0.96
N PRO A 116 6.79 8.84 -0.06
CA PRO A 116 7.17 7.51 -0.50
C PRO A 116 6.04 6.88 -1.33
N LEU A 117 6.38 6.03 -2.28
CA LEU A 117 5.38 5.21 -2.96
C LEU A 117 4.96 4.08 -2.01
N SER A 118 3.82 4.26 -1.33
CA SER A 118 3.25 3.27 -0.40
C SER A 118 1.99 2.64 -0.99
N ASP A 119 0.95 3.45 -1.20
CA ASP A 119 -0.32 3.01 -1.78
C ASP A 119 -0.31 3.14 -3.32
N VAL A 120 -0.97 2.20 -3.97
CA VAL A 120 -1.22 2.20 -5.43
C VAL A 120 -2.70 2.03 -5.70
N LEU A 121 -3.19 2.62 -6.79
CA LEU A 121 -4.59 2.64 -7.20
C LEU A 121 -4.78 1.80 -8.47
N LEU A 122 -5.83 0.97 -8.48
CA LEU A 122 -6.30 0.30 -9.69
C LEU A 122 -6.80 1.34 -10.70
N TRP A 123 -6.14 1.43 -11.86
CA TRP A 123 -6.34 2.51 -12.82
C TRP A 123 -6.55 2.05 -14.27
N GLU A 124 -6.30 0.80 -14.65
CA GLU A 124 -6.56 0.39 -16.02
C GLU A 124 -8.06 0.28 -16.34
N PRO A 125 -8.51 0.65 -17.55
CA PRO A 125 -7.74 1.37 -18.60
C PRO A 125 -7.60 2.88 -18.35
N ASN A 126 -8.49 3.51 -17.58
CA ASN A 126 -8.37 4.91 -17.13
C ASN A 126 -9.26 5.20 -15.90
N GLY A 127 -9.18 4.33 -14.91
CA GLY A 127 -9.95 4.35 -13.67
C GLY A 127 -11.39 3.90 -13.87
N LEU A 128 -11.69 3.11 -14.92
CA LEU A 128 -13.05 2.74 -15.31
C LEU A 128 -13.83 2.14 -14.12
N THR A 129 -13.25 1.14 -13.46
CA THR A 129 -13.88 0.46 -12.32
C THR A 129 -14.21 1.41 -11.17
N VAL A 130 -13.27 2.30 -10.79
CA VAL A 130 -13.50 3.28 -9.72
C VAL A 130 -14.47 4.37 -10.16
N LYS A 131 -14.44 4.81 -11.42
CA LYS A 131 -15.35 5.83 -11.96
C LYS A 131 -16.80 5.34 -12.04
N LEU A 132 -17.01 4.05 -12.29
CA LEU A 132 -18.31 3.38 -12.31
C LEU A 132 -18.87 3.01 -10.93
N MET A 133 -18.11 3.23 -9.85
CA MET A 133 -18.54 2.82 -8.53
C MET A 133 -19.76 3.61 -8.07
N GLU A 134 -20.88 2.91 -7.91
CA GLU A 134 -22.18 3.44 -7.50
C GLU A 134 -22.60 2.88 -6.12
N ARG A 135 -23.46 3.62 -5.42
CA ARG A 135 -24.19 3.15 -4.24
C ARG A 135 -25.57 3.80 -4.28
N ASP A 136 -26.62 2.99 -4.14
CA ASP A 136 -28.02 3.45 -4.17
C ASP A 136 -28.35 4.27 -5.44
N GLY A 137 -27.86 3.80 -6.60
CA GLY A 137 -28.09 4.44 -7.90
C GLY A 137 -27.37 5.77 -8.11
N LYS A 138 -26.44 6.15 -7.22
CA LYS A 138 -25.62 7.36 -7.36
C LYS A 138 -24.15 6.98 -7.40
N GLN A 139 -23.37 7.67 -8.22
CA GLN A 139 -21.91 7.54 -8.18
C GLN A 139 -21.47 7.78 -6.73
N ALA A 140 -20.72 6.84 -6.17
CA ALA A 140 -20.26 6.91 -4.78
C ALA A 140 -18.77 7.24 -4.68
N SER A 141 -17.97 6.87 -5.68
CA SER A 141 -16.63 7.44 -5.86
C SER A 141 -16.71 8.91 -6.33
N ARG A 142 -15.63 9.66 -6.13
CA ARG A 142 -15.50 11.07 -6.55
C ARG A 142 -14.17 11.26 -7.26
N PRO A 143 -14.00 10.79 -8.51
CA PRO A 143 -12.86 11.14 -9.34
C PRO A 143 -13.03 12.61 -9.75
N GLN A 144 -12.21 13.48 -9.16
CA GLN A 144 -12.29 14.93 -9.34
C GLN A 144 -10.89 15.52 -9.50
N ASN A 145 -10.81 16.67 -10.16
CA ASN A 145 -9.55 17.36 -10.45
C ASN A 145 -8.55 16.48 -11.21
N GLU A 146 -9.05 15.62 -12.12
CA GLU A 146 -8.23 14.64 -12.86
C GLU A 146 -7.12 15.30 -13.70
N ARG A 147 -7.29 16.57 -14.11
CA ARG A 147 -6.25 17.34 -14.82
C ARG A 147 -4.92 17.48 -14.04
N TYR A 148 -4.98 17.34 -12.72
CA TYR A 148 -3.81 17.39 -11.84
C TYR A 148 -3.23 16.01 -11.54
N TYR A 149 -3.89 14.92 -11.97
CA TYR A 149 -3.31 13.60 -11.81
C TYR A 149 -2.03 13.51 -12.63
N PHE A 150 -1.05 12.81 -12.08
CA PHE A 150 0.28 12.68 -12.66
C PHE A 150 1.04 14.02 -12.78
N GLN A 151 0.55 15.12 -12.23
CA GLN A 151 1.31 16.36 -12.16
C GLN A 151 2.28 16.36 -10.97
N PRO A 152 3.44 17.03 -11.09
CA PRO A 152 4.33 17.26 -9.96
C PRO A 152 3.65 18.21 -8.98
N GLY A 153 3.74 17.93 -7.68
CA GLY A 153 3.09 18.76 -6.68
C GLY A 153 3.65 18.50 -5.29
N VAL A 154 3.05 19.16 -4.31
CA VAL A 154 3.32 18.96 -2.88
C VAL A 154 2.02 18.59 -2.19
N ALA A 155 1.95 17.37 -1.68
CA ALA A 155 0.82 16.87 -0.90
C ALA A 155 0.91 17.35 0.55
N PHE A 156 -0.23 17.57 1.19
CA PHE A 156 -0.29 17.91 2.61
C PHE A 156 -1.31 17.04 3.35
N SER A 157 -1.04 16.83 4.64
CA SER A 157 -1.92 16.07 5.52
C SER A 157 -3.10 16.92 5.95
N MET A 158 -4.32 16.55 5.53
CA MET A 158 -5.53 17.29 5.93
C MET A 158 -5.96 17.07 7.38
N ILE A 159 -5.42 16.06 8.05
CA ILE A 159 -5.74 15.75 9.45
C ILE A 159 -4.44 15.43 10.17
N GLY A 160 -4.17 16.14 11.27
CA GLY A 160 -2.98 15.91 12.07
C GLY A 160 -2.94 16.80 13.32
N ALA A 161 -2.15 16.38 14.31
CA ALA A 161 -1.79 17.26 15.43
C ALA A 161 -0.87 18.41 15.00
N THR A 162 -0.05 18.16 13.97
CA THR A 162 0.81 19.13 13.31
C THR A 162 0.59 19.08 11.81
N PHE A 163 0.74 20.22 11.15
CA PHE A 163 0.72 20.30 9.70
C PHE A 163 2.01 19.74 9.11
N THR A 164 1.90 18.93 8.06
CA THR A 164 3.07 18.42 7.32
C THR A 164 2.78 18.37 5.82
N ALA A 165 3.82 18.61 5.03
CA ALA A 165 3.80 18.58 3.58
C ALA A 165 4.91 17.68 3.00
N ARG A 166 4.64 17.10 1.83
CA ARG A 166 5.43 16.05 1.19
C ARG A 166 5.44 16.25 -0.32
N ILE A 167 6.63 16.35 -0.92
CA ILE A 167 6.74 16.49 -2.37
C ILE A 167 6.40 15.17 -3.08
N HIS A 168 5.70 15.26 -4.20
CA HIS A 168 5.41 14.12 -5.06
C HIS A 168 6.70 13.61 -5.70
N ARG A 169 7.05 12.36 -5.40
CA ARG A 169 8.24 11.73 -5.97
C ARG A 169 7.97 11.03 -7.31
N PHE A 170 6.77 10.45 -7.44
CA PHE A 170 6.30 9.77 -8.64
C PHE A 170 5.06 10.46 -9.20
N ARG A 171 4.86 10.33 -10.51
CA ARG A 171 3.64 10.73 -11.21
C ARG A 171 2.48 9.93 -10.62
N SER A 172 1.61 10.59 -9.86
CA SER A 172 0.61 9.92 -9.02
C SER A 172 -0.79 10.46 -9.24
N VAL A 173 -1.79 9.62 -9.03
CA VAL A 173 -3.13 10.08 -8.65
C VAL A 173 -3.07 10.48 -7.17
N PHE A 174 -3.80 11.52 -6.76
CA PHE A 174 -3.87 11.93 -5.37
C PHE A 174 -5.29 11.84 -4.83
N GLY A 175 -5.39 11.54 -3.54
CA GLY A 175 -6.63 11.31 -2.83
C GLY A 175 -7.13 12.53 -2.08
N ASN A 176 -8.37 12.45 -1.62
CA ASN A 176 -8.99 13.50 -0.81
C ASN A 176 -8.34 13.73 0.55
N LYS A 177 -7.51 12.81 1.06
CA LYS A 177 -6.74 12.99 2.30
C LYS A 177 -5.26 13.25 2.05
N GLY A 178 -4.82 13.17 0.80
CA GLY A 178 -3.51 13.61 0.31
C GLY A 178 -3.70 14.75 -0.68
N SER A 179 -4.48 15.77 -0.30
CA SER A 179 -4.69 16.96 -1.11
C SER A 179 -3.37 17.65 -1.40
N SER A 180 -3.27 18.34 -2.53
CA SER A 180 -1.99 18.81 -3.03
C SER A 180 -2.07 20.24 -3.57
N ILE A 181 -0.91 20.88 -3.55
CA ILE A 181 -0.63 22.11 -4.28
C ILE A 181 0.23 21.81 -5.52
N PHE A 182 0.12 22.66 -6.55
CA PHE A 182 0.81 22.48 -7.83
C PHE A 182 1.62 23.74 -8.23
N PRO A 183 2.63 24.13 -7.43
CA PRO A 183 3.40 25.35 -7.65
C PRO A 183 4.49 25.16 -8.72
N ASN A 184 4.94 26.27 -9.31
CA ASN A 184 6.09 26.27 -10.21
C ASN A 184 7.42 26.02 -9.46
N LYS A 185 7.58 26.59 -8.25
CA LYS A 185 8.76 26.45 -7.39
C LYS A 185 8.49 25.50 -6.22
N ARG A 186 8.48 24.19 -6.50
CA ARG A 186 8.04 23.14 -5.56
C ARG A 186 8.93 23.04 -4.33
N GLU A 187 10.22 23.26 -4.49
CA GLU A 187 11.25 23.19 -3.45
C GLU A 187 11.00 24.27 -2.40
N ASN A 188 10.74 25.50 -2.86
CA ASN A 188 10.37 26.63 -2.01
C ASN A 188 9.05 26.38 -1.29
N SER A 189 8.01 25.94 -2.02
CA SER A 189 6.72 25.67 -1.40
C SER A 189 6.78 24.52 -0.39
N LEU A 190 7.58 23.48 -0.64
CA LEU A 190 7.79 22.40 0.32
C LEU A 190 8.42 22.90 1.62
N CYS A 191 9.48 23.70 1.50
CA CYS A 191 10.16 24.30 2.65
C CYS A 191 9.23 25.24 3.42
N LEU A 192 8.50 26.11 2.72
CA LEU A 192 7.53 27.02 3.33
C LEU A 192 6.45 26.23 4.08
N LEU A 193 5.84 25.23 3.44
CA LEU A 193 4.75 24.47 4.05
C LEU A 193 5.17 23.73 5.32
N ASN A 194 6.43 23.29 5.42
CA ASN A 194 6.96 22.63 6.61
C ASN A 194 7.59 23.58 7.63
N SER A 195 7.52 24.91 7.42
CA SER A 195 8.03 25.87 8.41
C SER A 195 7.11 25.98 9.63
N THR A 196 7.71 26.27 10.78
CA THR A 196 7.01 26.60 12.02
C THR A 196 6.07 27.81 11.86
N THR A 197 6.45 28.77 11.01
CA THR A 197 5.62 29.94 10.70
C THR A 197 4.35 29.51 9.96
N SER A 198 4.44 28.59 8.99
CA SER A 198 3.25 28.04 8.33
C SER A 198 2.36 27.27 9.29
N GLY A 199 2.96 26.46 10.18
CA GLY A 199 2.24 25.79 11.26
C GLY A 199 1.51 26.77 12.18
N TYR A 200 2.16 27.88 12.55
CA TYR A 200 1.58 28.94 13.38
C TYR A 200 0.42 29.65 12.67
N VAL A 201 0.57 29.99 11.39
CA VAL A 201 -0.49 30.63 10.61
C VAL A 201 -1.69 29.69 10.51
N LEU A 202 -1.49 28.45 10.07
CA LEU A 202 -2.59 27.49 9.89
C LEU A 202 -3.30 27.18 11.20
N GLY A 203 -2.56 26.99 12.30
CA GLY A 203 -3.14 26.80 13.63
C GLY A 203 -3.89 28.04 14.15
N SER A 204 -3.54 29.23 13.65
CA SER A 204 -4.28 30.46 13.97
C SER A 204 -5.54 30.65 13.11
N LEU A 205 -5.48 30.26 11.83
CA LEU A 205 -6.60 30.35 10.90
C LEU A 205 -7.67 29.29 11.19
N ASN A 206 -7.25 28.08 11.53
CA ASN A 206 -8.11 26.95 11.85
C ASN A 206 -7.54 26.22 13.09
N PRO A 207 -8.00 26.55 14.32
CA PRO A 207 -7.47 25.97 15.56
C PRO A 207 -7.86 24.49 15.79
N GLY A 208 -8.50 23.84 14.81
CA GLY A 208 -8.80 22.42 14.83
C GLY A 208 -7.63 21.52 14.39
N ILE A 209 -7.90 20.23 14.27
CA ILE A 209 -6.94 19.23 13.72
C ILE A 209 -7.03 19.08 12.19
N GLY A 210 -7.90 19.86 11.55
CA GLY A 210 -8.18 19.81 10.13
C GLY A 210 -7.45 20.92 9.39
N PHE A 211 -6.76 20.57 8.30
CA PHE A 211 -6.13 21.51 7.39
C PHE A 211 -6.82 21.39 6.03
N GLU A 212 -7.80 22.26 5.79
CA GLU A 212 -8.63 22.21 4.59
C GLU A 212 -7.98 22.96 3.43
N VAL A 213 -8.42 22.68 2.20
CA VAL A 213 -7.93 23.37 0.99
C VAL A 213 -8.07 24.89 1.10
N GLY A 214 -9.14 25.37 1.74
CA GLY A 214 -9.36 26.79 1.98
C GLY A 214 -8.33 27.43 2.92
N ASP A 215 -7.86 26.68 3.92
CA ASP A 215 -6.87 27.15 4.88
C ASP A 215 -5.51 27.33 4.19
N ILE A 216 -5.10 26.34 3.39
CA ILE A 216 -3.83 26.37 2.66
C ILE A 216 -3.79 27.52 1.66
N LYS A 217 -4.91 27.81 0.97
CA LYS A 217 -5.01 28.96 0.05
C LYS A 217 -4.71 30.30 0.73
N ARG A 218 -4.90 30.42 2.04
CA ARG A 218 -4.70 31.64 2.82
C ARG A 218 -3.31 31.73 3.45
N LEU A 219 -2.44 30.74 3.23
CA LEU A 219 -1.09 30.75 3.72
C LEU A 219 -0.26 31.85 3.02
N PRO A 220 0.43 32.75 3.74
CA PRO A 220 1.29 33.74 3.13
C PRO A 220 2.57 33.11 2.58
N LEU A 221 3.01 33.58 1.42
CA LEU A 221 4.20 33.08 0.72
C LEU A 221 5.49 33.72 1.25
N PHE A 222 5.77 33.51 2.54
CA PHE A 222 7.02 33.99 3.12
C PHE A 222 8.23 33.28 2.47
N PRO A 223 9.27 34.02 2.05
CA PRO A 223 10.42 33.42 1.39
C PRO A 223 11.21 32.55 2.36
N ILE A 224 11.66 31.38 1.89
CA ILE A 224 12.60 30.53 2.61
C ILE A 224 13.96 30.61 1.93
N GLU A 225 14.94 31.19 2.62
CA GLU A 225 16.31 31.31 2.14
C GLU A 225 16.94 29.93 1.94
N SER A 226 17.66 29.75 0.82
CA SER A 226 18.38 28.52 0.47
C SER A 226 17.51 27.26 0.38
N ALA A 227 16.22 27.40 0.08
CA ALA A 227 15.29 26.27 -0.04
C ALA A 227 15.74 25.21 -1.06
N GLU A 228 16.35 25.60 -2.19
CA GLU A 228 16.91 24.66 -3.18
C GLU A 228 18.06 23.82 -2.60
N GLU A 229 18.94 24.43 -1.81
CA GLU A 229 20.05 23.71 -1.17
C GLU A 229 19.54 22.73 -0.11
N ILE A 230 18.58 23.17 0.72
CA ILE A 230 17.91 22.32 1.73
C ILE A 230 17.24 21.13 1.04
N PHE A 231 16.50 21.39 -0.04
CA PHE A 231 15.83 20.37 -0.83
C PHE A 231 16.82 19.36 -1.41
N THR A 232 17.94 19.81 -1.96
CA THR A 232 18.97 18.93 -2.54
C THR A 232 19.53 17.94 -1.51
N LYS A 233 19.76 18.38 -0.26
CA LYS A 233 20.21 17.48 0.83
C LYS A 233 19.11 16.49 1.21
N LEU A 234 17.86 16.94 1.30
CA LEU A 234 16.72 16.08 1.59
C LEU A 234 16.53 15.01 0.50
N GLU A 235 16.54 15.39 -0.78
CA GLU A 235 16.32 14.47 -1.91
C GLU A 235 17.38 13.35 -1.95
N LYS A 236 18.66 13.72 -1.78
CA LYS A 236 19.75 12.76 -1.72
C LYS A 236 19.57 11.77 -0.56
N SER A 237 19.38 12.29 0.65
CA SER A 237 19.25 11.47 1.86
C SER A 237 18.01 10.57 1.84
N PHE A 238 16.89 11.08 1.30
CA PHE A 238 15.67 10.31 1.12
C PHE A 238 15.85 9.19 0.08
N SER A 239 16.54 9.47 -1.02
CA SER A 239 16.83 8.44 -2.03
C SER A 239 17.72 7.31 -1.48
N GLU A 240 18.73 7.65 -0.66
CA GLU A 240 19.54 6.66 0.07
C GLU A 240 18.70 5.85 1.06
N HIS A 241 17.79 6.51 1.79
CA HIS A 241 16.86 5.86 2.71
C HIS A 241 15.95 4.84 2.03
N GLU A 242 15.35 5.21 0.90
CA GLU A 242 14.44 4.37 0.14
C GLU A 242 15.17 3.17 -0.48
N ALA A 243 16.40 3.35 -0.95
CA ALA A 243 17.24 2.25 -1.42
C ALA A 243 17.60 1.25 -0.30
N ALA A 244 17.56 1.67 0.97
CA ALA A 244 17.87 0.83 2.13
C ALA A 244 16.63 0.21 2.83
N ARG A 245 15.42 0.66 2.47
CA ARG A 245 14.17 0.25 3.12
C ARG A 245 13.47 -0.87 2.35
N GLU A 246 13.40 -2.07 2.91
CA GLU A 246 12.86 -3.28 2.25
C GLU A 246 11.47 -3.08 1.62
N THR A 247 10.63 -2.26 2.25
CA THR A 247 9.27 -1.93 1.79
C THR A 247 9.22 -0.74 0.84
N SER A 248 10.32 -0.37 0.20
CA SER A 248 10.35 0.62 -0.88
C SER A 248 10.38 -0.06 -2.25
N VAL A 249 9.78 0.57 -3.25
CA VAL A 249 9.93 0.18 -4.67
C VAL A 249 11.37 0.36 -5.16
N GLU A 250 12.17 1.17 -4.48
CA GLU A 250 13.56 1.48 -4.83
C GLU A 250 14.58 0.66 -4.04
N PHE A 251 14.10 -0.27 -3.21
CA PHE A 251 14.94 -1.07 -2.34
C PHE A 251 16.01 -1.84 -3.13
N LYS A 252 17.25 -1.76 -2.65
CA LYS A 252 18.40 -2.50 -3.17
C LYS A 252 18.88 -3.56 -2.19
N GLN A 253 19.23 -3.12 -0.99
CA GLN A 253 19.70 -3.96 0.11
C GLN A 253 19.66 -3.18 1.43
N PRO A 254 19.65 -3.83 2.61
CA PRO A 254 19.73 -3.13 3.88
C PRO A 254 21.03 -2.31 3.96
N GLY A 255 20.91 -1.04 4.35
CA GLY A 255 22.04 -0.11 4.45
C GLY A 255 21.79 1.00 5.46
N ALA A 256 22.86 1.70 5.83
CA ALA A 256 22.76 2.83 6.75
C ALA A 256 22.06 4.02 6.09
N SER A 257 21.37 4.85 6.88
CA SER A 257 20.65 6.01 6.38
C SER A 257 20.80 7.22 7.30
N ALA A 258 21.00 8.40 6.71
CA ALA A 258 21.05 9.67 7.42
C ALA A 258 19.70 10.42 7.42
N TRP A 259 18.59 9.73 7.10
CA TRP A 259 17.30 10.39 6.90
C TRP A 259 16.76 11.07 8.16
N ASN A 260 16.88 10.43 9.32
CA ASN A 260 16.47 11.02 10.60
C ASN A 260 17.26 12.29 10.94
N TYR A 261 18.58 12.27 10.72
CA TYR A 261 19.41 13.47 10.87
C TYR A 261 19.00 14.56 9.88
N THR A 262 18.82 14.20 8.61
CA THR A 262 18.56 15.17 7.53
C THR A 262 17.22 15.87 7.72
N GLN A 263 16.18 15.15 8.18
CA GLN A 263 14.89 15.77 8.51
C GLN A 263 15.02 16.80 9.63
N LYS A 264 15.77 16.49 10.69
CA LYS A 264 16.00 17.42 11.81
C LYS A 264 16.79 18.64 11.36
N TRP A 265 17.87 18.43 10.60
CA TRP A 265 18.67 19.50 10.02
C TRP A 265 17.84 20.40 9.11
N ALA A 266 17.02 19.82 8.23
CA ALA A 266 16.17 20.57 7.32
C ALA A 266 15.13 21.41 8.06
N GLN A 267 14.54 20.87 9.14
CA GLN A 267 13.63 21.64 9.99
C GLN A 267 14.35 22.85 10.60
N THR A 268 15.53 22.65 11.21
CA THR A 268 16.35 23.76 11.74
C THR A 268 16.75 24.76 10.66
N ALA A 269 17.09 24.30 9.46
CA ALA A 269 17.46 25.18 8.35
C ALA A 269 16.29 26.01 7.82
N VAL A 270 15.08 25.45 7.79
CA VAL A 270 13.86 26.13 7.35
C VAL A 270 13.37 27.15 8.39
N ASP A 271 13.52 26.84 9.68
CA ASP A 271 13.08 27.67 10.80
C ASP A 271 14.14 28.66 11.31
N ARG A 272 15.26 28.80 10.60
CA ARG A 272 16.34 29.69 11.01
C ARG A 272 15.92 31.15 10.93
N GLU A 273 16.55 31.99 11.75
CA GLU A 273 16.33 33.43 11.71
C GLU A 273 16.74 34.01 10.34
N PRO A 274 16.01 34.98 9.80
CA PRO A 274 16.34 35.60 8.51
C PRO A 274 17.77 36.13 8.46
N ASN A 275 18.42 36.01 7.30
CA ASN A 275 19.82 36.39 7.06
C ASN A 275 20.88 35.64 7.90
N THR A 276 20.52 34.54 8.56
CA THR A 276 21.50 33.66 9.20
C THR A 276 22.02 32.61 8.22
N PRO A 277 23.33 32.26 8.29
CA PRO A 277 23.88 31.24 7.41
C PRO A 277 23.20 29.89 7.63
N LEU A 278 23.22 29.04 6.60
CA LEU A 278 22.73 27.68 6.73
C LEU A 278 23.49 26.92 7.83
N PRO A 279 22.80 26.11 8.66
CA PRO A 279 23.47 25.23 9.60
C PRO A 279 24.39 24.24 8.87
N ASP A 280 25.55 23.94 9.45
CA ASP A 280 26.48 22.95 8.91
C ASP A 280 25.80 21.60 8.71
N TYR A 281 25.95 21.02 7.51
CA TYR A 281 25.39 19.72 7.17
C TYR A 281 26.41 18.60 7.37
N GLN A 282 26.31 17.88 8.49
CA GLN A 282 27.20 16.77 8.86
C GLN A 282 26.37 15.50 9.10
N PRO A 283 26.04 14.72 8.04
CA PRO A 283 25.09 13.62 8.15
C PRO A 283 25.55 12.54 9.11
N VAL A 284 24.68 12.18 10.06
CA VAL A 284 24.86 11.03 10.95
C VAL A 284 24.07 9.85 10.40
N TYR A 285 24.78 8.80 10.00
CA TYR A 285 24.21 7.58 9.44
C TYR A 285 23.82 6.59 10.52
N GLU A 286 22.55 6.20 10.54
CA GLU A 286 22.01 5.18 11.44
C GLU A 286 22.02 3.81 10.75
N GLN A 287 22.53 2.78 11.45
CA GLN A 287 22.53 1.41 10.93
C GLN A 287 21.12 0.79 11.01
N PRO A 288 20.72 -0.02 10.02
CA PRO A 288 19.46 -0.73 10.08
C PRO A 288 19.52 -1.82 11.17
N PRO A 289 18.36 -2.20 11.77
CA PRO A 289 18.31 -3.30 12.71
C PRO A 289 18.82 -4.61 12.12
N ALA A 290 19.44 -5.46 12.94
CA ALA A 290 19.93 -6.79 12.56
C ALA A 290 18.86 -7.65 11.84
N THR A 291 17.58 -7.52 12.22
CA THR A 291 16.46 -8.22 11.60
C THR A 291 16.27 -7.91 10.11
N ASN A 292 16.67 -6.72 9.64
CA ASN A 292 16.56 -6.36 8.23
C ASN A 292 17.52 -7.18 7.36
N PHE A 293 18.71 -7.50 7.86
CA PHE A 293 19.66 -8.34 7.11
C PHE A 293 19.16 -9.77 6.95
N ILE A 294 18.57 -10.36 8.01
CA ILE A 294 17.96 -11.69 7.92
C ILE A 294 16.72 -11.70 7.02
N SER A 295 15.85 -10.69 7.13
CA SER A 295 14.68 -10.55 6.25
C SER A 295 15.09 -10.48 4.77
N TYR A 296 16.12 -9.69 4.47
CA TYR A 296 16.71 -9.61 3.14
C TYR A 296 17.28 -10.96 2.66
N ALA A 297 18.02 -11.69 3.52
CA ALA A 297 18.54 -13.02 3.20
C ALA A 297 17.43 -14.03 2.90
N ILE A 298 16.33 -14.00 3.66
CA ILE A 298 15.12 -14.80 3.41
C ILE A 298 14.51 -14.41 2.06
N GLY A 299 14.43 -13.10 1.76
CA GLY A 299 13.92 -12.61 0.49
C GLY A 299 14.78 -12.97 -0.72
N ILE A 300 16.10 -13.10 -0.55
CA ILE A 300 16.98 -13.67 -1.59
C ILE A 300 16.65 -15.15 -1.79
N ALA A 301 16.58 -15.92 -0.71
CA ALA A 301 16.31 -17.36 -0.78
C ALA A 301 14.94 -17.68 -1.41
N LEU A 302 13.92 -16.89 -1.10
CA LEU A 302 12.55 -16.98 -1.65
C LEU A 302 12.39 -16.24 -3.00
N GLY A 303 13.47 -15.72 -3.58
CA GLY A 303 13.48 -15.14 -4.92
C GLY A 303 12.70 -13.83 -5.06
N ARG A 304 12.58 -13.03 -3.99
CA ARG A 304 12.06 -11.66 -4.00
C ARG A 304 13.15 -10.64 -4.36
N PHE A 305 14.36 -10.82 -3.82
CA PHE A 305 15.49 -9.91 -4.03
C PHE A 305 16.64 -10.58 -4.78
N SER A 306 17.43 -9.77 -5.48
CA SER A 306 18.66 -10.22 -6.12
C SER A 306 19.79 -10.41 -5.11
N ALA A 307 20.58 -11.48 -5.25
CA ALA A 307 21.73 -11.75 -4.38
C ALA A 307 22.87 -10.73 -4.53
N ASN A 308 22.93 -9.99 -5.64
CA ASN A 308 24.00 -9.02 -5.95
C ASN A 308 23.67 -7.57 -5.54
N GLY A 309 22.60 -7.34 -4.77
CA GLY A 309 22.21 -6.00 -4.33
C GLY A 309 21.55 -5.13 -5.42
N GLN A 310 21.06 -5.75 -6.51
CA GLN A 310 20.28 -5.05 -7.54
C GLN A 310 18.82 -4.74 -7.13
N GLY A 311 18.38 -5.22 -5.96
CA GLY A 311 17.04 -4.95 -5.44
C GLY A 311 15.99 -5.98 -5.80
N ILE A 312 14.76 -5.53 -6.03
CA ILE A 312 13.58 -6.39 -6.27
C ILE A 312 13.68 -7.05 -7.65
N LEU A 313 13.51 -8.37 -7.70
CA LEU A 313 13.48 -9.12 -8.95
C LEU A 313 12.16 -8.90 -9.70
N THR A 314 12.25 -8.48 -10.97
CA THR A 314 11.10 -8.40 -11.88
C THR A 314 10.67 -9.78 -12.40
N GLN A 315 9.43 -9.96 -12.84
CA GLN A 315 8.93 -11.27 -13.27
C GLN A 315 9.73 -11.88 -14.44
N THR A 316 10.21 -11.04 -15.36
CA THR A 316 11.12 -11.48 -16.43
C THR A 316 12.43 -12.04 -15.86
N GLN A 317 13.00 -11.40 -14.83
CA GLN A 317 14.19 -11.88 -14.11
C GLN A 317 13.90 -13.10 -13.22
N LYS A 318 12.66 -13.24 -12.73
CA LYS A 318 12.21 -14.40 -11.96
C LYS A 318 12.14 -15.67 -12.82
N ASN A 319 11.81 -15.51 -14.11
CA ASN A 319 11.62 -16.58 -15.09
C ASN A 319 12.85 -16.79 -15.99
N SER A 320 13.71 -15.79 -16.15
CA SER A 320 15.01 -15.91 -16.83
C SER A 320 16.04 -16.56 -15.92
N SER A 321 15.84 -17.83 -15.63
CA SER A 321 16.90 -18.78 -15.28
C SER A 321 17.65 -19.27 -16.53
N THR A 322 17.54 -18.55 -17.66
CA THR A 322 18.41 -18.71 -18.82
C THR A 322 19.56 -17.69 -18.78
N PRO A 323 20.82 -18.12 -18.96
CA PRO A 323 21.99 -17.29 -18.76
C PRO A 323 22.12 -16.27 -19.90
N SER A 324 21.82 -15.01 -19.63
CA SER A 324 22.30 -13.91 -20.47
C SER A 324 23.77 -13.65 -20.12
N SER A 325 24.66 -14.35 -20.85
CA SER A 325 26.13 -14.21 -20.94
C SER A 325 26.91 -15.45 -20.45
N PRO A 326 27.84 -16.01 -21.26
CA PRO A 326 28.56 -17.26 -20.97
C PRO A 326 29.65 -17.16 -19.88
N SER A 327 29.70 -16.09 -19.09
CA SER A 327 30.77 -15.84 -18.10
C SER A 327 30.31 -15.72 -16.65
N SER A 328 29.05 -16.02 -16.32
CA SER A 328 28.57 -16.03 -14.93
C SER A 328 28.12 -17.43 -14.50
N PRO A 329 28.61 -17.97 -13.37
CA PRO A 329 28.17 -19.26 -12.86
C PRO A 329 26.65 -19.24 -12.65
N SER A 330 25.97 -20.22 -13.24
CA SER A 330 24.53 -20.39 -13.23
C SER A 330 23.94 -20.32 -11.82
N THR A 331 23.20 -19.27 -11.51
CA THR A 331 22.44 -19.16 -10.26
C THR A 331 21.32 -20.22 -10.29
N PRO A 332 21.24 -21.15 -9.31
CA PRO A 332 20.18 -22.15 -9.27
C PRO A 332 18.80 -21.47 -9.11
N SER A 333 17.76 -21.98 -9.79
CA SER A 333 16.38 -21.47 -9.72
C SER A 333 15.91 -21.36 -8.27
N PRO A 334 15.49 -20.19 -7.75
CA PRO A 334 15.18 -19.98 -6.33
C PRO A 334 14.16 -20.98 -5.77
N HIS A 335 14.36 -21.41 -4.51
CA HIS A 335 13.37 -22.18 -3.76
C HIS A 335 12.12 -21.30 -3.57
N SER A 336 11.00 -21.65 -4.19
CA SER A 336 9.74 -20.91 -4.05
C SER A 336 9.12 -21.01 -2.65
N LEU A 337 9.58 -21.98 -1.84
CA LEU A 337 9.15 -22.20 -0.47
C LEU A 337 10.30 -22.55 0.48
N LEU A 338 10.10 -22.25 1.76
CA LEU A 338 10.98 -22.61 2.86
C LEU A 338 10.20 -23.45 3.88
N PHE A 339 10.43 -24.76 3.91
CA PHE A 339 9.83 -25.69 4.85
C PHE A 339 10.72 -25.94 6.07
N LEU A 340 10.12 -25.92 7.26
CA LEU A 340 10.78 -26.09 8.55
C LEU A 340 10.09 -27.17 9.36
N SER A 341 10.87 -28.08 9.94
CA SER A 341 10.38 -29.20 10.75
C SER A 341 11.08 -29.27 12.10
N THR A 342 10.37 -29.61 13.18
CA THR A 342 10.99 -29.98 14.48
C THR A 342 11.47 -31.42 14.52
N TYR A 343 11.00 -32.24 13.57
CA TYR A 343 11.33 -33.65 13.48
C TYR A 343 12.67 -33.82 12.76
N SER A 344 12.71 -33.44 11.48
CA SER A 344 13.91 -33.53 10.67
C SER A 344 14.80 -32.30 10.80
N LYS A 345 16.11 -32.53 10.93
CA LYS A 345 17.11 -31.46 10.81
C LYS A 345 17.40 -31.12 9.33
N SER A 346 17.10 -32.05 8.41
CA SER A 346 17.29 -31.94 6.97
C SER A 346 16.10 -31.29 6.25
N ASP A 347 15.64 -30.17 6.78
CA ASP A 347 14.61 -29.34 6.16
C ASP A 347 15.23 -28.32 5.17
N SER A 348 14.44 -27.38 4.66
CA SER A 348 14.90 -26.42 3.65
C SER A 348 16.10 -25.57 4.12
N LEU A 349 16.38 -25.48 5.43
CA LEU A 349 17.57 -24.79 5.94
C LEU A 349 18.87 -25.54 5.65
N GLU A 350 18.87 -26.78 5.16
CA GLU A 350 20.10 -27.45 4.71
C GLU A 350 20.39 -27.23 3.21
N HIS A 351 19.41 -26.72 2.46
CA HIS A 351 19.58 -26.46 1.03
C HIS A 351 20.69 -25.41 0.77
N PRO A 352 21.50 -25.54 -0.31
CA PRO A 352 22.53 -24.56 -0.64
C PRO A 352 21.99 -23.12 -0.80
N GLN A 353 20.77 -22.96 -1.32
CA GLN A 353 20.17 -21.63 -1.53
C GLN A 353 19.82 -20.90 -0.23
N THR A 354 19.63 -21.62 0.88
CA THR A 354 19.35 -21.03 2.19
C THR A 354 20.64 -20.77 2.99
N GLN A 355 21.81 -21.03 2.39
CA GLN A 355 23.11 -20.78 3.03
C GLN A 355 23.25 -19.33 3.47
N ILE A 356 22.82 -18.38 2.65
CA ILE A 356 22.85 -16.95 3.00
C ILE A 356 22.05 -16.66 4.29
N ILE A 357 20.95 -17.37 4.55
CA ILE A 357 20.17 -17.21 5.78
C ILE A 357 21.00 -17.69 6.99
N ARG A 358 21.66 -18.84 6.86
CA ARG A 358 22.51 -19.41 7.92
C ARG A 358 23.71 -18.52 8.23
N ASP A 359 24.42 -18.06 7.20
CA ASP A 359 25.59 -17.20 7.33
C ASP A 359 25.22 -15.86 7.98
N THR A 360 24.08 -15.28 7.56
CA THR A 360 23.56 -14.06 8.16
C THR A 360 23.15 -14.30 9.62
N TRP A 361 22.55 -15.45 9.93
CA TRP A 361 22.16 -15.80 11.31
C TRP A 361 23.36 -16.00 12.22
N GLN A 362 24.45 -16.56 11.71
CA GLN A 362 25.69 -16.68 12.48
C GLN A 362 26.23 -15.31 12.91
N LYS A 363 26.07 -14.29 12.05
CA LYS A 363 26.52 -12.92 12.35
C LYS A 363 25.58 -12.16 13.29
N TYR A 364 24.27 -12.29 13.10
CA TYR A 364 23.27 -11.42 13.73
C TYR A 364 22.32 -12.12 14.72
N GLY A 365 22.27 -13.45 14.72
CA GLY A 365 21.28 -14.22 15.48
C GLY A 365 21.34 -14.01 16.99
N ALA A 366 22.53 -13.78 17.55
CA ALA A 366 22.71 -13.48 18.96
C ALA A 366 22.07 -12.13 19.38
N GLU A 367 22.06 -11.14 18.49
CA GLU A 367 21.39 -9.86 18.71
C GLU A 367 19.87 -9.98 18.52
N ILE A 368 19.45 -10.70 17.47
CA ILE A 368 18.04 -10.83 17.07
C ILE A 368 17.23 -11.63 18.10
N ALA A 369 17.74 -12.77 18.53
CA ALA A 369 17.02 -13.68 19.42
C ALA A 369 18.00 -14.48 20.30
N PRO A 370 18.50 -13.86 21.39
CA PRO A 370 19.40 -14.52 22.33
C PRO A 370 18.83 -15.86 22.82
N GLY A 371 19.65 -16.92 22.74
CA GLY A 371 19.28 -18.26 23.23
C GLY A 371 18.31 -19.06 22.35
N LYS A 372 17.90 -18.55 21.18
CA LYS A 372 17.09 -19.29 20.21
C LYS A 372 17.92 -19.77 19.03
N THR A 373 17.55 -20.92 18.48
CA THR A 373 18.10 -21.36 17.19
C THR A 373 17.43 -20.62 16.02
N LEU A 374 18.10 -20.55 14.86
CA LEU A 374 17.51 -19.98 13.63
C LEU A 374 16.14 -20.60 13.33
N ARG A 375 16.06 -21.93 13.41
CA ARG A 375 14.85 -22.70 13.10
C ARG A 375 13.71 -22.36 14.05
N ASP A 376 13.97 -22.31 15.35
CA ASP A 376 12.94 -21.96 16.34
C ASP A 376 12.47 -20.52 16.16
N TRP A 377 13.40 -19.59 15.88
CA TRP A 377 13.06 -18.20 15.65
C TRP A 377 12.22 -18.01 14.38
N LEU A 378 12.59 -18.64 13.26
CA LEU A 378 11.80 -18.58 12.02
C LEU A 378 10.38 -19.11 12.23
N ARG A 379 10.22 -20.24 12.91
CA ARG A 379 8.91 -20.85 13.15
C ARG A 379 8.04 -20.07 14.12
N LEU A 380 8.62 -19.50 15.17
CA LEU A 380 7.84 -19.00 16.32
C LEU A 380 7.75 -17.47 16.39
N SER A 381 8.75 -16.77 15.85
CA SER A 381 8.96 -15.33 16.08
C SER A 381 8.98 -14.51 14.78
N PHE A 382 9.72 -14.94 13.76
CA PHE A 382 9.99 -14.14 12.55
C PHE A 382 8.74 -13.47 11.94
N PHE A 383 7.69 -14.26 11.70
CA PHE A 383 6.48 -13.73 11.07
C PHE A 383 5.84 -12.59 11.86
N LYS A 384 5.63 -12.78 13.17
CA LYS A 384 4.93 -11.80 14.00
C LYS A 384 5.83 -10.60 14.33
N ASP A 385 7.08 -10.87 14.69
CA ASP A 385 7.99 -9.89 15.27
C ASP A 385 8.64 -9.01 14.19
N VAL A 386 8.78 -9.53 12.97
CA VAL A 386 9.44 -8.84 11.85
C VAL A 386 8.47 -8.68 10.68
N HIS A 387 8.09 -9.78 10.02
CA HIS A 387 7.48 -9.74 8.69
C HIS A 387 6.12 -9.04 8.64
N LEU A 388 5.22 -9.40 9.56
CA LEU A 388 3.86 -8.87 9.60
C LEU A 388 3.85 -7.36 9.88
N LYS A 389 4.74 -6.89 10.76
CA LYS A 389 4.85 -5.46 11.10
C LYS A 389 5.53 -4.67 9.99
N MET A 390 6.63 -5.21 9.44
CA MET A 390 7.39 -4.58 8.36
C MET A 390 6.49 -4.26 7.16
N TYR A 391 5.63 -5.21 6.78
CA TYR A 391 4.71 -5.09 5.65
C TYR A 391 3.32 -4.57 6.05
N GLU A 392 3.21 -3.83 7.15
CA GLU A 392 1.97 -3.13 7.57
C GLU A 392 0.70 -4.02 7.61
N ASN A 393 0.81 -5.26 8.07
CA ASN A 393 -0.25 -6.29 8.05
C ASN A 393 -0.64 -6.84 6.66
N HIS A 394 0.16 -6.57 5.64
CA HIS A 394 0.02 -7.11 4.27
C HIS A 394 1.27 -7.95 3.92
N PRO A 395 1.55 -9.03 4.67
CA PRO A 395 2.79 -9.80 4.53
C PRO A 395 2.88 -10.51 3.18
N ILE A 396 4.10 -10.54 2.61
CA ILE A 396 4.38 -11.18 1.32
C ILE A 396 4.89 -12.63 1.42
N TYR A 397 4.99 -13.17 2.64
CA TYR A 397 5.39 -14.54 2.94
C TYR A 397 4.33 -15.14 3.84
N PHE A 398 3.62 -16.14 3.35
CA PHE A 398 2.55 -16.82 4.08
C PHE A 398 3.14 -18.00 4.86
N PRO A 399 3.03 -18.02 6.21
CA PRO A 399 3.57 -19.08 7.06
C PRO A 399 2.53 -20.19 7.27
N LEU A 400 2.28 -21.01 6.25
CA LEU A 400 1.36 -22.15 6.38
C LEU A 400 1.88 -23.08 7.48
N SER A 401 1.11 -23.27 8.54
CA SER A 401 1.61 -23.87 9.77
C SER A 401 0.68 -24.96 10.30
N SER A 402 1.28 -26.00 10.86
CA SER A 402 0.56 -26.93 11.73
C SER A 402 0.14 -26.25 13.05
N GLN A 403 -0.80 -26.85 13.79
CA GLN A 403 -1.41 -26.23 14.96
C GLN A 403 -0.41 -25.83 16.05
N LYS A 404 0.60 -26.67 16.34
CA LYS A 404 1.67 -26.38 17.30
C LYS A 404 2.91 -25.79 16.62
N LYS A 405 2.79 -25.43 15.35
CA LYS A 405 3.86 -24.87 14.51
C LYS A 405 5.07 -25.80 14.38
N ASN A 406 4.86 -27.11 14.56
CA ASN A 406 5.89 -28.13 14.36
C ASN A 406 6.31 -28.32 12.91
N PHE A 407 5.45 -27.90 11.99
CA PHE A 407 5.73 -27.84 10.58
C PHE A 407 5.29 -26.46 10.08
N VAL A 408 6.21 -25.72 9.47
CA VAL A 408 5.93 -24.37 8.94
C VAL A 408 6.52 -24.26 7.55
N ALA A 409 5.69 -23.89 6.58
CA ALA A 409 6.10 -23.56 5.22
C ALA A 409 5.91 -22.06 4.97
N PHE A 410 7.00 -21.33 4.77
CA PHE A 410 6.96 -19.95 4.29
C PHE A 410 6.92 -19.96 2.77
N ILE A 411 5.86 -19.37 2.19
CA ILE A 411 5.67 -19.31 0.74
C ILE A 411 5.54 -17.86 0.31
N SER A 412 6.28 -17.46 -0.72
CA SER A 412 6.17 -16.10 -1.27
C SER A 412 4.92 -15.97 -2.14
N ILE A 413 4.12 -14.93 -1.89
CA ILE A 413 2.92 -14.65 -2.70
C ILE A 413 3.27 -14.35 -4.17
N HIS A 414 4.48 -13.86 -4.44
CA HIS A 414 4.92 -13.50 -5.79
C HIS A 414 5.58 -14.65 -6.56
N ARG A 415 5.71 -15.81 -5.92
CA ARG A 415 6.20 -17.07 -6.50
C ARG A 415 5.14 -18.16 -6.40
N TRP A 416 3.91 -17.77 -6.07
CA TRP A 416 2.81 -18.69 -5.94
C TRP A 416 2.32 -19.10 -7.33
N GLU A 417 2.48 -20.37 -7.65
CA GLU A 417 1.95 -21.02 -8.84
C GLU A 417 0.71 -21.86 -8.50
N ASP A 418 -0.08 -22.21 -9.52
CA ASP A 418 -1.35 -22.95 -9.36
C ASP A 418 -1.17 -24.32 -8.68
N ASP A 419 0.02 -24.91 -8.72
CA ASP A 419 0.39 -26.21 -8.13
C ASP A 419 1.23 -26.10 -6.83
N THR A 420 1.38 -24.91 -6.26
CA THR A 420 2.25 -24.67 -5.10
C THR A 420 1.86 -25.51 -3.87
N LEU A 421 0.57 -25.70 -3.62
CA LEU A 421 0.10 -26.51 -2.50
C LEU A 421 0.32 -28.00 -2.74
N GLN A 422 0.17 -28.46 -3.99
CA GLN A 422 0.46 -29.82 -4.42
C GLN A 422 1.95 -30.12 -4.28
N THR A 423 2.80 -29.18 -4.68
CA THR A 423 4.27 -29.26 -4.49
C THR A 423 4.63 -29.35 -3.00
N LEU A 424 4.01 -28.52 -2.15
CA LEU A 424 4.21 -28.60 -0.69
C LEU A 424 3.87 -30.00 -0.15
N LEU A 425 2.74 -30.57 -0.59
CA LEU A 425 2.32 -31.92 -0.19
C LEU A 425 3.32 -32.99 -0.65
N ALA A 426 3.60 -33.03 -1.96
CA ALA A 426 4.36 -34.09 -2.61
C ALA A 426 5.85 -34.10 -2.19
N ASP A 427 6.47 -32.93 -2.12
CA ASP A 427 7.92 -32.83 -1.97
C ASP A 427 8.36 -32.69 -0.50
N TYR A 428 7.47 -32.26 0.39
CA TYR A 428 7.82 -31.95 1.79
C TYR A 428 6.98 -32.72 2.79
N LEU A 429 5.65 -32.53 2.77
CA LEU A 429 4.81 -33.04 3.85
C LEU A 429 4.65 -34.57 3.83
N VAL A 430 4.40 -35.16 2.65
CA VAL A 430 4.27 -36.61 2.50
C VAL A 430 5.60 -37.32 2.80
N PRO A 431 6.75 -36.88 2.25
CA PRO A 431 8.04 -37.47 2.62
C PRO A 431 8.36 -37.35 4.10
N GLU A 432 8.06 -36.21 4.74
CA GLU A 432 8.26 -36.03 6.18
C GLU A 432 7.38 -36.98 6.99
N LEU A 433 6.13 -37.20 6.57
CA LEU A 433 5.23 -38.16 7.20
C LEU A 433 5.78 -39.59 7.07
N SER A 434 6.26 -39.99 5.90
CA SER A 434 6.85 -41.31 5.69
C SER A 434 8.07 -41.56 6.58
N ARG A 435 8.92 -40.54 6.81
CA ARG A 435 10.06 -40.66 7.75
C ARG A 435 9.59 -40.86 9.19
N ILE A 436 8.62 -40.06 9.63
CA ILE A 436 8.00 -40.17 10.96
C ILE A 436 7.39 -41.57 11.16
N GLU A 437 6.69 -42.09 10.15
CA GLU A 437 6.08 -43.42 10.19
C GLU A 437 7.13 -44.54 10.19
N GLY A 438 8.23 -44.38 9.46
CA GLY A 438 9.40 -45.26 9.53
C GLY A 438 9.97 -45.34 10.94
N GLU A 439 10.24 -44.20 11.57
CA GLU A 439 10.79 -44.18 12.94
C GLU A 439 9.80 -44.76 13.97
N ILE A 440 8.49 -44.54 13.81
CA ILE A 440 7.47 -45.16 14.66
C ILE A 440 7.58 -46.70 14.59
N ASN A 441 7.75 -47.25 13.39
CA ASN A 441 7.90 -48.70 13.21
C ASN A 441 9.20 -49.22 13.85
N ASP A 442 10.31 -48.49 13.69
CA ASP A 442 11.60 -48.84 14.30
C ASP A 442 11.53 -48.80 15.84
N LEU A 443 10.87 -47.79 16.42
CA LEU A 443 10.69 -47.67 17.87
C LEU A 443 9.81 -48.78 18.42
N LEU A 444 8.76 -49.19 17.70
CA LEU A 444 7.91 -50.32 18.08
C LEU A 444 8.69 -51.64 18.06
N ALA A 445 9.58 -51.84 17.09
CA ALA A 445 10.46 -53.00 17.02
C ALA A 445 11.47 -53.01 18.19
N ALA A 446 12.11 -51.87 18.46
CA ALA A 446 13.08 -51.71 19.54
C ALA A 446 12.47 -51.93 20.93
N ARG A 447 11.21 -51.56 21.13
CA ARG A 447 10.47 -51.78 22.39
C ARG A 447 10.46 -53.24 22.82
N ASN A 448 10.41 -54.17 21.85
CA ASN A 448 10.32 -55.60 22.11
C ASN A 448 11.68 -56.26 22.40
N GLN A 449 12.80 -55.55 22.21
CA GLN A 449 14.16 -56.11 22.26
C GLN A 449 15.06 -55.51 23.36
N SER A 450 14.58 -54.51 24.11
CA SER A 450 15.42 -53.67 24.99
C SER A 450 15.20 -53.92 26.50
N ASP A 451 16.19 -53.54 27.33
CA ASP A 451 16.13 -53.57 28.80
C ASP A 451 15.24 -52.44 29.39
N LYS A 452 14.82 -52.56 30.66
CA LYS A 452 13.81 -51.67 31.28
C LYS A 452 14.11 -50.17 31.19
N LYS A 453 15.37 -49.75 31.28
CA LYS A 453 15.75 -48.32 31.21
C LYS A 453 15.63 -47.79 29.78
N SER A 454 16.11 -48.56 28.80
CA SER A 454 15.99 -48.23 27.38
C SER A 454 14.54 -48.24 26.90
N GLN A 455 13.69 -49.13 27.44
CA GLN A 455 12.25 -49.13 27.17
C GLN A 455 11.58 -47.81 27.54
N SER A 456 11.92 -47.20 28.68
CA SER A 456 11.36 -45.91 29.09
C SER A 456 11.72 -44.79 28.10
N THR A 457 12.98 -44.72 27.67
CA THR A 457 13.44 -43.70 26.70
C THR A 457 12.83 -43.91 25.30
N VAL A 458 12.71 -45.16 24.86
CA VAL A 458 12.02 -45.52 23.60
C VAL A 458 10.55 -45.12 23.66
N GLU A 459 9.87 -45.37 24.77
CA GLU A 459 8.46 -45.02 24.97
C GLU A 459 8.25 -43.49 24.98
N GLU A 460 9.12 -42.73 25.63
CA GLU A 460 9.08 -41.25 25.59
C GLU A 460 9.26 -40.71 24.16
N ARG A 461 10.22 -41.26 23.41
CA ARG A 461 10.44 -40.87 22.01
C ARG A 461 9.26 -41.26 21.14
N TYR A 462 8.74 -42.47 21.28
CA TYR A 462 7.56 -42.96 20.57
C TYR A 462 6.36 -42.02 20.76
N ASN A 463 6.04 -41.67 22.01
CA ASN A 463 4.94 -40.76 22.31
C ASN A 463 5.13 -39.37 21.69
N LYS A 464 6.36 -38.84 21.67
CA LYS A 464 6.67 -37.56 21.01
C LYS A 464 6.50 -37.63 19.49
N VAL A 465 7.00 -38.69 18.86
CA VAL A 465 6.92 -38.87 17.40
C VAL A 465 5.48 -39.14 16.97
N LEU A 466 4.70 -39.89 17.75
CA LEU A 466 3.28 -40.12 17.51
C LEU A 466 2.45 -38.82 17.56
N GLN A 467 2.77 -37.90 18.46
CA GLN A 467 2.15 -36.57 18.50
C GLN A 467 2.48 -35.75 17.25
N LEU A 468 3.74 -35.81 16.78
CA LEU A 468 4.16 -35.14 15.54
C LEU A 468 3.46 -35.73 14.31
N GLN A 469 3.31 -37.06 14.26
CA GLN A 469 2.59 -37.75 13.19
C GLN A 469 1.12 -37.29 13.12
N THR A 470 0.42 -37.30 14.26
CA THR A 470 -0.98 -36.87 14.34
C THR A 470 -1.13 -35.43 13.85
N GLU A 471 -0.25 -34.54 14.32
CA GLU A 471 -0.26 -33.14 13.91
C GLU A 471 0.03 -32.96 12.42
N LEU A 472 1.00 -33.69 11.86
CA LEU A 472 1.35 -33.62 10.45
C LEU A 472 0.23 -34.15 9.55
N LYS A 473 -0.45 -35.24 9.94
CA LYS A 473 -1.62 -35.77 9.21
C LYS A 473 -2.73 -34.72 9.11
N THR A 474 -3.07 -34.07 10.22
CA THR A 474 -4.06 -32.98 10.22
C THR A 474 -3.60 -31.81 9.35
N PHE A 475 -2.31 -31.45 9.38
CA PHE A 475 -1.78 -30.39 8.52
C PHE A 475 -1.88 -30.74 7.03
N ILE A 476 -1.51 -31.97 6.65
CA ILE A 476 -1.64 -32.50 5.28
C ILE A 476 -3.09 -32.44 4.80
N GLU A 477 -4.04 -32.89 5.62
CA GLU A 477 -5.48 -32.85 5.28
C GLU A 477 -5.97 -31.42 5.01
N LEU A 478 -5.53 -30.43 5.81
CA LEU A 478 -5.90 -29.03 5.59
C LEU A 478 -5.28 -28.46 4.32
N VAL A 479 -4.02 -28.77 4.04
CA VAL A 479 -3.34 -28.34 2.80
C VAL A 479 -4.03 -28.96 1.59
N GLN A 480 -4.33 -30.26 1.64
CA GLN A 480 -5.05 -30.97 0.58
C GLN A 480 -6.44 -30.37 0.33
N LYS A 481 -7.20 -30.09 1.39
CA LYS A 481 -8.50 -29.41 1.27
C LYS A 481 -8.35 -28.08 0.55
N CYS A 482 -7.41 -27.23 0.95
CA CYS A 482 -7.18 -25.94 0.27
C CYS A 482 -6.75 -26.11 -1.20
N ALA A 483 -5.94 -27.13 -1.50
CA ALA A 483 -5.43 -27.41 -2.84
C ALA A 483 -6.51 -27.93 -3.80
N GLU A 484 -7.51 -28.64 -3.30
CA GLU A 484 -8.50 -29.36 -4.13
C GLU A 484 -9.89 -28.70 -4.10
N ALA A 485 -10.37 -28.37 -2.90
CA ALA A 485 -11.74 -27.95 -2.67
C ALA A 485 -11.86 -26.56 -2.05
N GLY A 486 -10.80 -26.02 -1.45
CA GLY A 486 -10.69 -24.76 -0.71
C GLY A 486 -10.93 -24.89 0.81
N THR A 487 -10.71 -23.80 1.56
CA THR A 487 -10.73 -23.81 3.04
C THR A 487 -12.14 -24.01 3.62
N PRO A 488 -12.29 -24.67 4.79
CA PRO A 488 -13.59 -24.80 5.46
C PRO A 488 -14.19 -23.47 5.92
N ALA A 489 -15.47 -23.49 6.28
CA ALA A 489 -16.15 -22.36 6.93
C ALA A 489 -15.43 -21.97 8.24
N ALA A 490 -15.28 -20.65 8.48
CA ALA A 490 -14.63 -20.17 9.71
C ALA A 490 -15.54 -20.30 10.93
N ASN A 491 -16.85 -20.15 10.74
CA ASN A 491 -17.88 -20.26 11.75
C ASN A 491 -19.10 -21.02 11.22
N PRO A 492 -19.89 -21.69 12.09
CA PRO A 492 -21.09 -22.42 11.68
C PRO A 492 -22.19 -21.56 11.04
N LYS A 493 -22.15 -20.23 11.25
CA LYS A 493 -23.12 -19.27 10.70
C LYS A 493 -22.67 -18.66 9.37
N ASP A 494 -21.46 -18.95 8.93
CA ASP A 494 -20.98 -18.43 7.65
C ASP A 494 -21.77 -19.08 6.52
N THR A 495 -22.12 -18.26 5.53
CA THR A 495 -22.78 -18.77 4.33
C THR A 495 -21.89 -19.83 3.69
N PRO A 496 -22.41 -21.06 3.44
CA PRO A 496 -21.64 -22.10 2.78
C PRO A 496 -21.21 -21.65 1.40
N ARG A 497 -20.03 -22.10 0.97
CA ARG A 497 -19.59 -21.90 -0.41
C ARG A 497 -20.56 -22.58 -1.37
N GLU A 498 -20.75 -21.98 -2.52
CA GLU A 498 -21.64 -22.50 -3.56
C GLU A 498 -20.95 -23.58 -4.40
N ALA A 499 -19.62 -23.51 -4.49
CA ALA A 499 -18.81 -24.49 -5.19
C ALA A 499 -17.50 -24.79 -4.44
N ASP A 500 -17.09 -26.06 -4.49
CA ASP A 500 -15.72 -26.43 -4.16
C ASP A 500 -14.79 -26.00 -5.29
N ALA A 501 -13.66 -25.39 -4.93
CA ALA A 501 -12.70 -24.88 -5.89
C ALA A 501 -11.29 -24.86 -5.31
N ARG A 502 -10.31 -25.12 -6.16
CA ARG A 502 -8.89 -25.03 -5.79
C ARG A 502 -8.50 -23.60 -5.46
N PHE A 503 -7.70 -23.41 -4.41
CA PHE A 503 -7.08 -22.13 -4.14
C PHE A 503 -6.16 -21.74 -5.30
N LYS A 504 -6.35 -20.52 -5.83
CA LYS A 504 -5.46 -19.88 -6.79
C LYS A 504 -5.18 -18.47 -6.31
N MET A 505 -3.91 -18.14 -6.16
CA MET A 505 -3.48 -16.79 -5.78
C MET A 505 -3.87 -15.81 -6.89
N ASN A 506 -4.47 -14.69 -6.52
CA ASN A 506 -4.61 -13.54 -7.40
C ASN A 506 -4.16 -12.28 -6.67
N LEU A 507 -2.99 -11.75 -7.04
CA LEU A 507 -2.42 -10.57 -6.39
C LEU A 507 -3.32 -9.32 -6.47
N ASP A 508 -4.19 -9.24 -7.49
CA ASP A 508 -5.17 -8.15 -7.60
C ASP A 508 -6.16 -8.15 -6.45
N ASP A 509 -6.49 -9.30 -5.87
CA ASP A 509 -7.41 -9.42 -4.74
C ASP A 509 -6.77 -8.93 -3.43
N GLY A 510 -5.45 -8.74 -3.42
CA GLY A 510 -4.67 -8.27 -2.28
C GLY A 510 -4.45 -9.33 -1.21
N VAL A 511 -3.53 -9.05 -0.28
CA VAL A 511 -3.11 -10.00 0.75
C VAL A 511 -4.27 -10.37 1.67
N MET A 512 -5.18 -9.44 1.94
CA MET A 512 -6.34 -9.66 2.80
C MET A 512 -7.24 -10.80 2.27
N VAL A 513 -7.63 -10.75 0.99
CA VAL A 513 -8.55 -11.73 0.40
C VAL A 513 -7.84 -13.07 0.17
N ASN A 514 -6.61 -13.05 -0.35
CA ASN A 514 -5.85 -14.28 -0.58
C ASN A 514 -5.59 -15.04 0.73
N SER A 515 -5.18 -14.33 1.79
CA SER A 515 -4.96 -14.96 3.09
C SER A 515 -6.25 -15.50 3.70
N ALA A 516 -7.41 -14.84 3.49
CA ALA A 516 -8.70 -15.32 3.97
C ALA A 516 -9.02 -16.72 3.46
N ALA A 517 -8.75 -17.01 2.18
CA ALA A 517 -8.97 -18.35 1.61
C ALA A 517 -8.00 -19.43 2.07
N LEU A 518 -6.96 -19.05 2.83
CA LEU A 518 -5.98 -19.95 3.45
C LEU A 518 -6.04 -19.88 4.98
N TRP A 519 -7.12 -19.32 5.55
CA TRP A 519 -7.16 -18.99 6.97
C TRP A 519 -6.86 -20.18 7.89
N SER A 520 -7.30 -21.38 7.53
CA SER A 520 -7.13 -22.60 8.34
C SER A 520 -5.66 -23.02 8.48
N LEU A 521 -4.83 -22.68 7.49
CA LEU A 521 -3.39 -22.92 7.49
C LEU A 521 -2.59 -21.77 8.13
N LEU A 522 -3.17 -20.56 8.16
CA LEU A 522 -2.54 -19.36 8.67
C LEU A 522 -2.87 -19.08 10.14
N GLU A 523 -4.02 -19.56 10.64
CA GLU A 523 -4.53 -19.30 11.99
C GLU A 523 -3.49 -19.47 13.12
N PRO A 524 -2.63 -20.51 13.12
CA PRO A 524 -1.63 -20.66 14.17
C PRO A 524 -0.68 -19.46 14.29
N GLN A 525 -0.40 -18.76 13.19
CA GLN A 525 0.52 -17.62 13.14
C GLN A 525 -0.21 -16.28 13.02
N TRP A 526 -1.38 -16.27 12.40
CA TRP A 526 -2.12 -15.08 12.02
C TRP A 526 -3.62 -15.32 12.06
N ASN A 527 -4.31 -14.69 13.02
CA ASN A 527 -5.73 -14.92 13.27
C ASN A 527 -6.68 -14.05 12.43
N LYS A 528 -6.21 -12.92 11.86
CA LYS A 528 -7.06 -12.00 11.07
C LYS A 528 -7.71 -12.67 9.84
N PRO A 529 -7.02 -13.52 9.07
CA PRO A 529 -7.58 -14.19 7.90
C PRO A 529 -8.90 -14.92 8.17
N LYS A 530 -9.06 -15.55 9.33
CA LYS A 530 -10.30 -16.25 9.70
C LYS A 530 -11.50 -15.31 9.75
N LYS A 531 -11.30 -14.11 10.28
CA LYS A 531 -12.33 -13.07 10.30
C LYS A 531 -12.66 -12.60 8.88
N TRP A 532 -11.64 -12.36 8.06
CA TRP A 532 -11.85 -11.93 6.67
C TRP A 532 -12.55 -12.98 5.83
N TRP A 533 -12.29 -14.26 6.09
CA TRP A 533 -13.03 -15.36 5.45
C TRP A 533 -14.51 -15.31 5.79
N SER A 534 -14.87 -15.15 7.06
CA SER A 534 -16.27 -14.97 7.47
C SER A 534 -16.92 -13.74 6.83
N GLU A 535 -16.17 -12.63 6.70
CA GLU A 535 -16.65 -11.44 6.00
C GLU A 535 -16.88 -11.70 4.50
N LEU A 536 -15.97 -12.43 3.84
CA LEU A 536 -16.09 -12.84 2.44
C LEU A 536 -17.25 -13.81 2.20
N CYS A 537 -17.47 -14.78 3.10
CA CYS A 537 -18.60 -15.69 3.01
C CYS A 537 -19.93 -14.96 3.11
N ASN A 538 -20.04 -13.91 3.92
CA ASN A 538 -21.31 -13.24 4.17
C ASN A 538 -21.57 -12.01 3.28
N ALA A 539 -20.51 -11.32 2.81
CA ALA A 539 -20.53 -10.23 1.83
C ALA A 539 -21.63 -9.15 2.02
N LYS A 540 -21.62 -8.47 3.18
CA LYS A 540 -22.63 -7.44 3.52
C LYS A 540 -22.04 -6.03 3.70
N GLY A 541 -22.71 -5.04 3.10
CA GLY A 541 -22.43 -3.62 3.31
C GLY A 541 -21.01 -3.22 2.94
N LYS A 542 -20.29 -2.56 3.86
CA LYS A 542 -18.89 -2.13 3.63
C LYS A 542 -17.87 -3.27 3.61
N LYS A 543 -18.28 -4.50 3.94
CA LYS A 543 -17.46 -5.71 3.96
C LYS A 543 -17.83 -6.65 2.82
N ASP A 544 -18.28 -6.05 1.73
CA ASP A 544 -18.56 -6.76 0.49
C ASP A 544 -17.26 -6.86 -0.31
N TYR A 545 -16.80 -8.09 -0.51
CA TYR A 545 -15.58 -8.44 -1.23
C TYR A 545 -15.89 -9.16 -2.55
N ASP A 546 -17.13 -9.11 -3.02
CA ASP A 546 -17.54 -9.77 -4.26
C ASP A 546 -16.95 -9.14 -5.52
N TRP A 547 -16.18 -8.05 -5.39
CA TRP A 547 -15.29 -7.55 -6.44
C TRP A 547 -14.04 -8.42 -6.65
N SER A 548 -13.73 -9.33 -5.72
CA SER A 548 -12.54 -10.18 -5.79
C SER A 548 -12.79 -11.45 -6.61
N HIS A 549 -11.79 -11.87 -7.36
CA HIS A 549 -11.85 -13.09 -8.19
C HIS A 549 -11.98 -14.34 -7.32
N LEU A 550 -11.37 -14.30 -6.14
CA LEU A 550 -11.46 -15.38 -5.18
C LEU A 550 -12.88 -15.52 -4.58
N ALA A 551 -13.62 -14.43 -4.39
CA ALA A 551 -15.04 -14.51 -4.05
C ALA A 551 -15.86 -15.14 -5.18
N ALA A 552 -15.66 -14.71 -6.43
CA ALA A 552 -16.34 -15.27 -7.61
C ALA A 552 -16.09 -16.77 -7.78
N ARG A 553 -14.92 -17.25 -7.37
CA ARG A 553 -14.56 -18.66 -7.44
C ARG A 553 -15.36 -19.54 -6.47
N TYR A 554 -15.60 -19.07 -5.25
CA TYR A 554 -16.29 -19.84 -4.20
C TYR A 554 -17.80 -19.55 -4.13
N PHE A 555 -18.24 -18.41 -4.66
CA PHE A 555 -19.62 -17.95 -4.68
C PHE A 555 -20.03 -17.44 -6.08
N PRO A 556 -19.87 -18.27 -7.15
CA PRO A 556 -20.07 -17.83 -8.52
C PRO A 556 -21.49 -17.31 -8.81
N GLN A 557 -22.54 -17.92 -8.25
CA GLN A 557 -23.93 -17.51 -8.49
C GLN A 557 -24.22 -16.17 -7.83
N ARG A 558 -23.79 -16.00 -6.57
CA ARG A 558 -23.93 -14.72 -5.87
C ARG A 558 -23.19 -13.59 -6.56
N VAL A 559 -21.94 -13.82 -6.95
CA VAL A 559 -21.12 -12.77 -7.59
C VAL A 559 -21.66 -12.43 -8.97
N ASP A 560 -22.09 -13.43 -9.75
CA ASP A 560 -22.71 -13.21 -11.06
C ASP A 560 -23.99 -12.37 -10.95
N ALA A 561 -24.87 -12.71 -10.00
CA ALA A 561 -26.09 -11.94 -9.74
C ALA A 561 -25.79 -10.47 -9.39
N LYS A 562 -24.73 -10.21 -8.61
CA LYS A 562 -24.30 -8.84 -8.31
C LYS A 562 -23.71 -8.12 -9.53
N CYS A 563 -23.03 -8.82 -10.44
CA CYS A 563 -22.52 -8.22 -11.67
C CYS A 563 -23.65 -7.77 -12.61
N GLN A 564 -24.79 -8.48 -12.60
CA GLN A 564 -25.98 -8.08 -13.36
C GLN A 564 -26.56 -6.75 -12.86
N GLU A 565 -26.40 -6.43 -11.56
CA GLU A 565 -26.93 -5.21 -10.95
C GLU A 565 -25.91 -4.06 -10.91
N ASP A 566 -24.63 -4.35 -10.62
CA ASP A 566 -23.58 -3.36 -10.42
C ASP A 566 -22.57 -3.36 -11.60
N PRO A 567 -22.59 -2.33 -12.46
CA PRO A 567 -21.66 -2.20 -13.58
C PRO A 567 -20.20 -2.18 -13.16
N SER A 568 -19.88 -1.58 -12.01
CA SER A 568 -18.51 -1.55 -11.51
C SER A 568 -18.04 -2.96 -11.19
N LEU A 569 -18.88 -3.80 -10.57
CA LEU A 569 -18.56 -5.21 -10.33
C LEU A 569 -18.45 -5.99 -11.65
N ALA A 570 -19.31 -5.72 -12.62
CA ALA A 570 -19.24 -6.34 -13.93
C ALA A 570 -17.90 -6.08 -14.64
N VAL A 571 -17.37 -4.86 -14.57
CA VAL A 571 -16.02 -4.55 -15.09
C VAL A 571 -14.93 -5.31 -14.33
N ALA A 572 -15.06 -5.45 -13.00
CA ALA A 572 -14.07 -6.17 -12.21
C ALA A 572 -13.98 -7.66 -12.56
N HIS A 573 -15.08 -8.25 -13.08
CA HIS A 573 -15.15 -9.65 -13.48
C HIS A 573 -15.15 -9.86 -15.00
N GLY A 574 -14.94 -8.80 -15.79
CA GLY A 574 -14.85 -8.87 -17.26
C GLY A 574 -16.16 -9.28 -17.93
N CYS A 575 -17.30 -8.85 -17.38
CA CYS A 575 -18.65 -9.12 -17.90
C CYS A 575 -19.50 -7.85 -18.04
N PHE A 576 -18.86 -6.69 -18.21
CA PHE A 576 -19.53 -5.40 -18.35
C PHE A 576 -20.37 -5.33 -19.63
N TRP A 577 -19.81 -5.76 -20.77
CA TRP A 577 -20.54 -5.85 -22.04
C TRP A 577 -21.71 -6.82 -21.97
N LYS A 578 -21.52 -7.96 -21.29
CA LYS A 578 -22.55 -8.99 -21.14
C LYS A 578 -23.80 -8.49 -20.41
N TYR A 579 -23.62 -7.71 -19.35
CA TYR A 579 -24.73 -7.32 -18.46
C TYR A 579 -25.19 -5.87 -18.61
N HIS A 580 -24.32 -4.97 -19.08
CA HIS A 580 -24.61 -3.54 -19.17
C HIS A 580 -24.18 -2.95 -20.52
N PRO A 581 -24.64 -3.50 -21.68
CA PRO A 581 -24.14 -3.12 -23.00
C PRO A 581 -24.32 -1.63 -23.32
N GLN A 582 -25.43 -1.02 -22.91
CA GLN A 582 -25.64 0.43 -23.07
C GLN A 582 -24.60 1.27 -22.32
N LYS A 583 -24.31 0.93 -21.04
CA LYS A 583 -23.29 1.63 -20.26
C LYS A 583 -21.89 1.33 -20.81
N ALA A 584 -21.62 0.10 -21.26
CA ALA A 584 -20.35 -0.27 -21.87
C ALA A 584 -20.07 0.57 -23.12
N TYR A 585 -21.06 0.70 -24.01
CA TYR A 585 -20.97 1.55 -25.19
C TYR A 585 -20.77 3.03 -24.85
N GLU A 586 -21.52 3.59 -23.89
CA GLU A 586 -21.31 4.98 -23.41
C GLU A 586 -19.88 5.19 -22.90
N TRP A 587 -19.32 4.23 -22.16
CA TRP A 587 -17.97 4.31 -21.63
C TRP A 587 -16.89 4.11 -22.69
N GLU A 588 -17.09 3.27 -23.70
CA GLU A 588 -16.18 3.18 -24.84
C GLU A 588 -16.09 4.52 -25.56
N LEU A 589 -17.21 5.16 -25.90
CA LEU A 589 -17.20 6.49 -26.54
C LEU A 589 -16.45 7.54 -25.70
N ARG A 590 -16.60 7.48 -24.37
CA ARG A 590 -15.88 8.36 -23.45
C ARG A 590 -14.38 8.04 -23.42
N LEU A 591 -14.02 6.77 -23.34
CA LEU A 591 -12.62 6.35 -23.30
C LEU A 591 -11.93 6.54 -24.65
N GLN A 592 -12.68 6.62 -25.75
CA GLN A 592 -12.15 7.00 -27.05
C GLN A 592 -11.69 8.47 -27.10
N ASP A 593 -12.38 9.36 -26.38
CA ASP A 593 -11.96 10.76 -26.18
C ASP A 593 -10.80 10.87 -25.19
N GLU A 594 -10.80 10.04 -24.15
CA GLU A 594 -9.84 10.16 -23.04
C GLU A 594 -8.52 9.42 -23.30
N ILE A 595 -8.53 8.29 -24.02
CA ILE A 595 -7.37 7.43 -24.27
C ILE A 595 -6.93 7.50 -25.74
N ALA A 596 -7.76 7.00 -26.66
CA ALA A 596 -7.47 6.93 -28.10
C ALA A 596 -8.74 6.62 -28.90
N LEU A 597 -8.88 7.19 -30.10
CA LEU A 597 -10.11 7.08 -30.91
C LEU A 597 -10.53 5.65 -31.26
N ASP A 598 -9.58 4.71 -31.32
CA ASP A 598 -9.78 3.28 -31.61
C ASP A 598 -9.95 2.43 -30.35
N PHE A 599 -10.05 3.05 -29.17
CA PHE A 599 -10.18 2.34 -27.90
C PHE A 599 -11.49 1.53 -27.82
N THR A 600 -11.37 0.30 -27.35
CA THR A 600 -12.48 -0.59 -26.99
C THR A 600 -12.22 -1.26 -25.64
N ILE A 601 -13.30 -1.61 -24.92
CA ILE A 601 -13.23 -2.41 -23.70
C ILE A 601 -13.04 -3.87 -24.12
N ASN A 602 -11.89 -4.44 -23.77
CA ASN A 602 -11.55 -5.81 -24.09
C ASN A 602 -12.06 -6.78 -23.01
N GLU A 603 -13.17 -7.43 -23.27
CA GLU A 603 -13.77 -8.50 -22.45
C GLU A 603 -14.14 -9.71 -23.32
N ILE A 604 -14.47 -10.83 -22.69
CA ILE A 604 -14.92 -12.03 -23.42
C ILE A 604 -16.17 -11.69 -24.25
N ASP A 605 -16.12 -12.03 -25.54
CA ASP A 605 -17.18 -11.76 -26.53
C ASP A 605 -17.57 -10.28 -26.72
N SER A 606 -16.79 -9.33 -26.19
CA SER A 606 -17.10 -7.88 -26.23
C SER A 606 -17.32 -7.34 -27.65
N ASP A 607 -16.50 -7.75 -28.62
CA ASP A 607 -16.66 -7.31 -30.02
C ASP A 607 -17.99 -7.74 -30.63
N LYS A 608 -18.35 -9.01 -30.42
CA LYS A 608 -19.62 -9.56 -30.87
C LYS A 608 -20.80 -8.88 -30.19
N LEU A 609 -20.74 -8.70 -28.87
CA LEU A 609 -21.79 -8.03 -28.10
C LEU A 609 -21.97 -6.57 -28.49
N ARG A 610 -20.88 -5.87 -28.85
CA ARG A 610 -20.92 -4.51 -29.39
C ARG A 610 -21.64 -4.48 -30.74
N GLU A 611 -21.26 -5.35 -31.67
CA GLU A 611 -21.91 -5.45 -32.98
C GLU A 611 -23.41 -5.76 -32.85
N GLU A 612 -23.78 -6.73 -32.01
CA GLU A 612 -25.17 -7.07 -31.71
C GLU A 612 -25.93 -5.87 -31.13
N PHE A 613 -25.34 -5.17 -30.16
CA PHE A 613 -25.95 -3.97 -29.56
C PHE A 613 -26.18 -2.85 -30.59
N GLU A 614 -25.22 -2.60 -31.48
CA GLU A 614 -25.33 -1.59 -32.54
C GLU A 614 -26.41 -1.92 -33.57
N ILE A 615 -26.54 -3.20 -33.95
CA ILE A 615 -27.55 -3.68 -34.88
C ILE A 615 -28.95 -3.63 -34.27
N GLU A 616 -29.09 -4.04 -33.01
CA GLU A 616 -30.38 -4.11 -32.31
C GLU A 616 -30.88 -2.72 -31.88
N ASN A 617 -29.98 -1.77 -31.62
CA ASN A 617 -30.31 -0.46 -31.02
C ASN A 617 -29.78 0.75 -31.81
N PRO A 618 -30.06 0.88 -33.12
CA PRO A 618 -29.45 1.91 -33.97
C PRO A 618 -29.81 3.35 -33.53
N GLU A 619 -31.06 3.58 -33.10
CA GLU A 619 -31.50 4.91 -32.64
C GLU A 619 -30.83 5.31 -31.32
N LEU A 620 -30.72 4.37 -30.37
CA LEU A 620 -30.07 4.61 -29.09
C LEU A 620 -28.56 4.86 -29.27
N VAL A 621 -27.91 4.15 -30.18
CA VAL A 621 -26.51 4.37 -30.52
C VAL A 621 -26.27 5.79 -31.03
N LEU A 622 -27.17 6.30 -31.88
CA LEU A 622 -27.10 7.68 -32.37
C LEU A 622 -27.24 8.68 -31.21
N GLU A 623 -28.21 8.46 -30.31
CA GLU A 623 -28.41 9.30 -29.13
C GLU A 623 -27.17 9.32 -28.21
N LEU A 624 -26.56 8.15 -27.95
CA LEU A 624 -25.37 8.05 -27.12
C LEU A 624 -24.17 8.78 -27.74
N LYS A 625 -23.99 8.68 -29.06
CA LYS A 625 -22.96 9.43 -29.81
C LYS A 625 -23.18 10.94 -29.68
N GLU A 626 -24.39 11.43 -29.92
CA GLU A 626 -24.73 12.86 -29.78
C GLU A 626 -24.52 13.37 -28.34
N LYS A 627 -24.88 12.55 -27.34
CA LYS A 627 -24.71 12.88 -25.93
C LYS A 627 -23.23 13.02 -25.57
N GLU A 628 -22.38 12.13 -26.07
CA GLU A 628 -20.93 12.20 -25.85
C GLU A 628 -20.31 13.37 -26.61
N ASP A 629 -20.73 13.68 -27.84
CA ASP A 629 -20.25 14.86 -28.57
C ASP A 629 -20.57 16.17 -27.82
N LYS A 630 -21.79 16.30 -27.29
CA LYS A 630 -22.16 17.42 -26.39
C LYS A 630 -21.32 17.45 -25.12
N ARG A 631 -20.85 16.30 -24.59
CA ARG A 631 -19.90 16.27 -23.45
C ARG A 631 -18.54 16.81 -23.88
N ARG A 632 -18.01 16.33 -25.00
CA ARG A 632 -16.71 16.72 -25.55
C ARG A 632 -16.65 18.23 -25.80
N GLU A 633 -17.70 18.81 -26.38
CA GLU A 633 -17.79 20.27 -26.56
C GLU A 633 -17.75 21.05 -25.24
N ARG A 634 -18.50 20.59 -24.23
CA ARG A 634 -18.50 21.22 -22.89
C ARG A 634 -17.13 21.12 -22.22
N LYS A 635 -16.45 19.98 -22.37
CA LYS A 635 -15.10 19.75 -21.83
C LYS A 635 -14.08 20.69 -22.49
N ARG A 636 -14.08 20.79 -23.82
CA ARG A 636 -13.21 21.72 -24.58
C ARG A 636 -13.43 23.18 -24.17
N LYS A 637 -14.68 23.64 -24.13
CA LYS A 637 -15.01 25.01 -23.66
C LYS A 637 -14.50 25.30 -22.25
N LYS A 638 -14.53 24.32 -21.36
CA LYS A 638 -14.01 24.46 -20.00
C LYS A 638 -12.49 24.52 -19.97
N GLU A 639 -11.82 23.66 -20.74
CA GLU A 639 -10.36 23.66 -20.88
C GLU A 639 -9.86 24.98 -21.48
N ASP A 640 -10.55 25.54 -22.47
CA ASP A 640 -10.24 26.84 -23.05
C ASP A 640 -10.34 27.97 -22.01
N LEU A 641 -11.44 28.01 -21.24
CA LEU A 641 -11.63 28.99 -20.16
C LEU A 641 -10.56 28.89 -19.05
N ASP A 642 -10.18 27.66 -18.69
CA ASP A 642 -9.15 27.41 -17.69
C ASP A 642 -7.74 27.79 -18.21
N ASN A 643 -7.47 27.58 -19.51
CA ASN A 643 -6.21 27.97 -20.16
C ASN A 643 -6.09 29.49 -20.32
N ASP A 644 -7.17 30.19 -20.68
CA ASP A 644 -7.20 31.65 -20.75
C ASP A 644 -6.95 32.28 -19.38
N PHE A 645 -7.56 31.74 -18.31
CA PHE A 645 -7.25 32.17 -16.93
C PHE A 645 -5.78 31.93 -16.56
N SER A 646 -5.17 30.84 -17.03
CA SER A 646 -3.75 30.56 -16.82
C SER A 646 -2.82 31.46 -17.64
N LEU A 647 -3.26 31.95 -18.80
CA LEU A 647 -2.52 32.88 -19.65
C LEU A 647 -2.60 34.32 -19.12
N ASP A 648 -3.77 34.75 -18.64
CA ASP A 648 -3.95 36.07 -18.02
C ASP A 648 -3.12 36.24 -16.73
N ILE A 649 -2.98 35.17 -15.93
CA ILE A 649 -2.07 35.16 -14.77
C ILE A 649 -0.61 35.31 -15.22
N LYS A 650 -0.19 34.68 -16.32
CA LYS A 650 1.18 34.78 -16.86
C LYS A 650 1.47 36.12 -17.55
N LEU A 651 0.46 36.75 -18.15
CA LEU A 651 0.61 38.06 -18.80
C LEU A 651 0.60 39.22 -17.79
N GLY A 652 0.01 39.02 -16.60
CA GLY A 652 0.09 39.95 -15.48
C GLY A 652 1.46 40.03 -14.79
N GLU A 653 2.39 39.11 -15.08
CA GLU A 653 3.76 39.10 -14.55
C GLU A 653 4.76 39.94 -15.39
N ASN A 654 4.31 40.58 -16.48
CA ASN A 654 5.15 41.42 -17.37
C ASN A 654 4.81 42.93 -17.31
N TYR A 655 4.15 43.41 -16.26
CA TYR A 655 3.90 44.85 -16.05
C TYR A 655 4.30 45.33 -14.65
#